data_AF-A0A2S0JZE8-F1
#
_entry.id   AF-A0A2S0JZE8-F1
#
_cell.length_a   1.000
_cell.length_b   1.000
_cell.length_c   1.000
_cell.angle_alpha   90.00
_cell.angle_beta   90.00
_cell.angle_gamma   90.00
#
_symmetry.space_group_name_H-M   'P 1'
#
loop_
_entity.id
_entity.type
_entity.pdbx_description
1 polymer ?
#
loop_
_entity_poly.entity_id
_entity_poly.type
_entity_poly.pdbx_seq_one_letter_code
_entity_poly.pdbx_strand_id
1 'polypeptide(L)'
;MNKKYLFTVAAIPAAFVVPAVAGAEEVTTLTITGNPLVGVTLNADLKGAPAGTYIKSYQWYYVEGGSNKPIPSATEATFKLPVEAEGKTVLVEAVTTTDTKYTSSPIVVPELSLKIEKPSFEGYGPQNNVLPGDTVKVIGAKVTDTKGAVIQSNQITYSYEWFYKTGDVFTIISGVNTESYTIPKDALETNKKDISVRVIAKVGTKRVESDFTEVLTVSKQPIETLVTSITNLRKSDSKYQVTDFASFEANVKALETKYQALSATAKASITNYDVLKRALADVEAISKLNKQLDNIPAGQKDLAKYISELEASYDKLDLLQRSLDVNDTLYSGIKALVKEPSDTADLAEVRRINNEIVALLNYDSALIKYAPNSVEALQLAVNKIEADIAKLSKNYQVAVQNQTILKDAKQDLKKIEQFIKLFDKLTANTTANKQVTIAKSIRSSYEKLTYKQLLLVPNDYKVKLLNAENAEQDMINSLNKEIKAYIGDKQYQIKPTADSWQGYVNNINKIVSDYKSLTKNSAAKIIDYDRILILQKDFKAAEKVIKDIDGYKKLANTAGVTESKLKTSYSNTLKAYNKLTTLQQSLVYNAQEFLNSSPNITVGNNGNEPTDKADAEALKVKIQAFANVTSYTFTQFEAEVEEATKQYKKLSSPARKYVTNYDLLTTATKDLTGVRAFHKKVQAAREELDVAKQTKKIESVEAAYAKLPANQQHLAKAQYEDLLKNRLVDTTAPDISKLIQDIAAIETDDLYKVSIQDIQNLANQYNKLSSSDKKRVTNASILTAAIADVKKVESFMKQYDKSFVSNPTTVIKAFAKLTSKQMSLVSENVRQQIIAKEKELQQANDIALTLIEDINSLVQNGDYIANLEAKVTQIRTAYDKLTASEKSVVKNYSKLTQAENDLKKVAEVHALYVSDTNGNEAARKAWQTAYGKLSKKLENLYKNMYAGDL
;
A
#
# COMPACT_ATOMS: atom_id res chain seq x y z
N MET A 1 57.55 -16.86 -8.24
CA MET A 1 57.90 -17.96 -7.31
C MET A 1 58.00 -19.24 -8.14
N ASN A 2 58.94 -20.16 -8.07
CA ASN A 2 60.25 -20.34 -7.44
C ASN A 2 60.54 -21.85 -7.64
N LYS A 3 61.65 -22.27 -8.26
CA LYS A 3 62.22 -23.65 -8.17
C LYS A 3 63.64 -23.59 -8.78
N LYS A 4 64.61 -23.23 -7.95
CA LYS A 4 65.54 -24.11 -7.21
C LYS A 4 66.73 -24.59 -8.06
N TYR A 5 67.83 -23.84 -7.92
CA TYR A 5 69.22 -24.29 -8.05
C TYR A 5 69.70 -24.92 -6.74
N LEU A 6 70.56 -25.95 -6.76
CA LEU A 6 71.56 -26.26 -5.72
C LEU A 6 72.70 -27.14 -6.33
N PHE A 7 73.96 -26.62 -6.40
CA PHE A 7 75.18 -26.96 -5.62
C PHE A 7 76.02 -28.14 -6.20
N THR A 8 77.37 -28.18 -6.17
CA THR A 8 78.32 -27.81 -5.09
C THR A 8 79.78 -27.66 -5.62
N VAL A 9 80.65 -27.12 -4.76
CA VAL A 9 82.00 -26.58 -4.98
C VAL A 9 83.10 -27.45 -4.32
N ALA A 10 84.27 -27.51 -4.98
CA ALA A 10 85.69 -27.61 -4.55
C ALA A 10 86.27 -28.66 -3.56
N ALA A 11 87.54 -28.96 -3.86
CA ALA A 11 88.75 -28.92 -3.00
C ALA A 11 89.43 -30.25 -2.55
N ILE A 12 90.67 -30.40 -3.05
CA ILE A 12 91.95 -30.98 -2.55
C ILE A 12 91.95 -31.56 -1.12
N PRO A 13 92.76 -32.61 -0.83
CA PRO A 13 94.08 -32.39 -0.17
C PRO A 13 95.18 -33.35 -0.70
N ALA A 14 96.44 -32.91 -0.86
CA ALA A 14 97.50 -32.75 0.15
C ALA A 14 98.27 -34.05 0.49
N ALA A 15 99.58 -33.82 0.65
CA ALA A 15 100.41 -34.38 1.72
C ALA A 15 101.15 -35.73 1.51
N PHE A 16 102.48 -35.58 1.55
CA PHE A 16 103.39 -36.24 2.49
C PHE A 16 104.28 -37.42 2.03
N VAL A 17 105.58 -37.07 1.92
CA VAL A 17 106.71 -37.60 2.73
C VAL A 17 107.21 -39.02 2.42
N VAL A 18 108.40 -39.03 1.78
CA VAL A 18 109.70 -39.68 2.13
C VAL A 18 109.70 -40.73 3.29
N PRO A 19 110.76 -41.56 3.49
CA PRO A 19 111.93 -41.86 2.66
C PRO A 19 112.33 -43.36 2.60
N ALA A 20 113.36 -43.65 1.81
CA ALA A 20 114.65 -44.19 2.27
C ALA A 20 115.16 -45.48 1.58
N VAL A 21 116.44 -45.35 1.19
CA VAL A 21 117.48 -46.38 1.02
C VAL A 21 117.37 -47.32 -0.18
N ALA A 22 118.16 -47.04 -1.21
CA ALA A 22 119.44 -47.71 -1.47
C ALA A 22 119.98 -47.21 -2.82
N GLY A 23 121.29 -46.98 -2.91
CA GLY A 23 121.92 -46.46 -4.11
C GLY A 23 121.67 -47.33 -5.35
N ALA A 24 121.08 -46.70 -6.38
CA ALA A 24 121.13 -47.06 -7.79
C ALA A 24 120.93 -45.73 -8.56
N GLU A 25 121.74 -45.47 -9.58
CA GLU A 25 121.67 -44.23 -10.39
C GLU A 25 120.30 -44.13 -11.11
N GLU A 26 119.51 -43.07 -10.85
CA GLU A 26 118.25 -42.79 -11.58
C GLU A 26 118.52 -42.19 -12.97
N VAL A 27 117.75 -42.63 -13.98
CA VAL A 27 117.82 -42.16 -15.37
C VAL A 27 116.85 -40.98 -15.58
N THR A 28 117.36 -39.80 -15.93
CA THR A 28 116.57 -38.60 -16.23
C THR A 28 115.69 -38.75 -17.48
N THR A 29 114.38 -38.43 -17.43
CA THR A 29 113.43 -38.52 -18.57
C THR A 29 112.47 -37.32 -18.68
N LEU A 30 112.13 -36.90 -19.91
CA LEU A 30 111.15 -35.84 -20.22
C LEU A 30 109.82 -36.44 -20.67
N THR A 31 108.70 -35.97 -20.12
CA THR A 31 107.35 -36.50 -20.43
C THR A 31 106.36 -35.40 -20.83
N ILE A 32 105.37 -35.76 -21.66
CA ILE A 32 104.24 -34.88 -21.99
C ILE A 32 103.02 -35.32 -21.18
N THR A 33 102.34 -34.37 -20.55
CA THR A 33 101.09 -34.57 -19.81
C THR A 33 99.96 -33.72 -20.39
N GLY A 34 98.73 -34.25 -20.38
CA GLY A 34 97.55 -33.65 -21.00
C GLY A 34 96.93 -34.54 -22.08
N ASN A 35 95.63 -34.41 -22.31
CA ASN A 35 94.93 -35.17 -23.34
C ASN A 35 95.21 -34.55 -24.71
N PRO A 36 95.75 -35.28 -25.70
CA PRO A 36 96.18 -34.72 -26.97
C PRO A 36 95.01 -34.44 -27.91
N LEU A 37 94.06 -33.59 -27.52
CA LEU A 37 92.93 -33.16 -28.36
C LEU A 37 93.09 -31.71 -28.81
N VAL A 38 92.66 -31.42 -30.04
CA VAL A 38 92.59 -30.04 -30.55
C VAL A 38 91.81 -29.15 -29.58
N GLY A 39 92.39 -27.98 -29.28
CA GLY A 39 91.87 -27.01 -28.33
C GLY A 39 92.34 -27.21 -26.87
N VAL A 40 93.03 -28.32 -26.55
CA VAL A 40 93.56 -28.63 -25.21
C VAL A 40 95.04 -28.26 -25.08
N THR A 41 95.48 -27.87 -23.88
CA THR A 41 96.88 -27.53 -23.57
C THR A 41 97.65 -28.73 -23.01
N LEU A 42 98.76 -29.07 -23.66
CA LEU A 42 99.75 -30.07 -23.21
C LEU A 42 100.86 -29.42 -22.38
N ASN A 43 101.51 -30.18 -21.50
CA ASN A 43 102.60 -29.71 -20.64
C ASN A 43 103.80 -30.68 -20.66
N ALA A 44 105.01 -30.14 -20.66
CA ALA A 44 106.28 -30.87 -20.62
C ALA A 44 106.83 -30.91 -19.18
N ASP A 45 107.27 -32.08 -18.72
CA ASP A 45 107.77 -32.28 -17.34
C ASP A 45 109.02 -33.18 -17.33
N LEU A 46 110.14 -32.66 -16.79
CA LEU A 46 111.43 -33.35 -16.69
C LEU A 46 111.60 -33.95 -15.29
N LYS A 47 111.73 -35.29 -15.20
CA LYS A 47 111.86 -36.01 -13.92
C LYS A 47 113.20 -36.76 -13.84
N GLY A 48 113.74 -36.91 -12.63
CA GLY A 48 114.97 -37.68 -12.35
C GLY A 48 116.30 -36.93 -12.57
N ALA A 49 116.29 -35.62 -12.83
CA ALA A 49 117.51 -34.85 -13.05
C ALA A 49 118.28 -34.53 -11.74
N PRO A 50 119.63 -34.44 -11.74
CA PRO A 50 120.41 -34.07 -10.57
C PRO A 50 120.00 -32.72 -9.97
N ALA A 51 120.08 -32.60 -8.64
CA ALA A 51 119.74 -31.37 -7.92
C ALA A 51 120.57 -30.17 -8.42
N GLY A 52 119.90 -29.08 -8.80
CA GLY A 52 120.51 -27.90 -9.43
C GLY A 52 120.42 -27.85 -10.95
N THR A 53 119.74 -28.80 -11.60
CA THR A 53 119.45 -28.77 -13.04
C THR A 53 118.29 -27.81 -13.35
N TYR A 54 118.54 -26.78 -14.17
CA TYR A 54 117.52 -25.84 -14.64
C TYR A 54 117.31 -25.97 -16.15
N ILE A 55 116.08 -25.78 -16.63
CA ILE A 55 115.76 -25.84 -18.06
C ILE A 55 116.04 -24.46 -18.68
N LYS A 56 116.89 -24.43 -19.70
CA LYS A 56 117.24 -23.25 -20.48
C LYS A 56 116.17 -22.93 -21.53
N SER A 57 115.58 -23.93 -22.15
CA SER A 57 114.54 -23.75 -23.18
C SER A 57 113.75 -25.03 -23.45
N TYR A 58 112.49 -24.88 -23.86
CA TYR A 58 111.71 -25.93 -24.51
C TYR A 58 111.57 -25.62 -26.00
N GLN A 59 111.32 -26.66 -26.78
CA GLN A 59 110.84 -26.54 -28.15
C GLN A 59 109.91 -27.71 -28.44
N TRP A 60 108.69 -27.43 -28.87
CA TRP A 60 107.75 -28.45 -29.33
C TRP A 60 107.95 -28.72 -30.82
N TYR A 61 107.69 -29.95 -31.23
CA TYR A 61 107.92 -30.41 -32.59
C TYR A 61 106.71 -31.18 -33.10
N TYR A 62 106.39 -31.03 -34.39
CA TYR A 62 105.62 -32.05 -35.10
C TYR A 62 106.58 -33.11 -35.61
N VAL A 63 106.26 -34.38 -35.34
CA VAL A 63 106.99 -35.52 -35.88
C VAL A 63 106.40 -35.85 -37.25
N GLU A 64 107.13 -35.54 -38.31
CA GLU A 64 106.73 -35.76 -39.70
C GLU A 64 107.82 -36.56 -40.43
N GLY A 65 107.47 -37.75 -40.96
CA GLY A 65 108.36 -38.56 -41.81
C GLY A 65 109.62 -39.09 -41.12
N GLY A 66 109.57 -39.33 -39.80
CA GLY A 66 110.72 -39.74 -39.00
C GLY A 66 111.66 -38.59 -38.61
N SER A 67 111.32 -37.34 -38.94
CA SER A 67 112.06 -36.13 -38.58
C SER A 67 111.23 -35.19 -37.70
N ASN A 68 111.87 -34.53 -36.74
CA ASN A 68 111.20 -33.61 -35.82
C ASN A 68 111.28 -32.18 -36.37
N LYS A 69 110.15 -31.59 -36.78
CA LYS A 69 110.06 -30.20 -37.25
C LYS A 69 109.62 -29.27 -36.11
N PRO A 70 110.40 -28.24 -35.76
CA PRO A 70 110.05 -27.35 -34.66
C PRO A 70 108.76 -26.60 -34.98
N ILE A 71 107.85 -26.56 -34.01
CA ILE A 71 106.65 -25.75 -34.04
C ILE A 71 107.06 -24.32 -33.69
N PRO A 72 107.01 -23.37 -34.63
CA PRO A 72 107.47 -22.02 -34.38
C PRO A 72 106.75 -21.42 -33.17
N SER A 73 107.52 -20.75 -32.30
CA SER A 73 107.04 -20.06 -31.08
C SER A 73 106.48 -20.97 -29.97
N ALA A 74 106.39 -22.29 -30.16
CA ALA A 74 106.08 -23.22 -29.09
C ALA A 74 107.37 -23.55 -28.31
N THR A 75 107.87 -22.58 -27.56
CA THR A 75 109.12 -22.66 -26.79
C THR A 75 108.90 -22.72 -25.28
N GLU A 76 107.65 -22.74 -24.85
CA GLU A 76 107.27 -22.85 -23.44
C GLU A 76 107.12 -24.31 -23.00
N ALA A 77 107.06 -24.52 -21.69
CA ALA A 77 106.73 -25.84 -21.12
C ALA A 77 105.31 -26.29 -21.47
N THR A 78 104.44 -25.39 -21.93
CA THR A 78 103.05 -25.71 -22.28
C THR A 78 102.77 -25.42 -23.75
N PHE A 79 101.85 -26.17 -24.36
CA PHE A 79 101.48 -26.00 -25.76
C PHE A 79 99.99 -26.30 -25.98
N LYS A 80 99.21 -25.29 -26.36
CA LYS A 80 97.80 -25.46 -26.74
C LYS A 80 97.69 -25.99 -28.16
N LEU A 81 97.12 -27.18 -28.31
CA LEU A 81 96.96 -27.84 -29.60
C LEU A 81 96.03 -27.03 -30.50
N PRO A 82 96.52 -26.43 -31.59
CA PRO A 82 95.67 -25.71 -32.53
C PRO A 82 94.99 -26.72 -33.48
N VAL A 83 94.06 -26.26 -34.33
CA VAL A 83 93.34 -27.15 -35.27
C VAL A 83 94.32 -27.82 -36.25
N GLU A 84 95.40 -27.13 -36.59
CA GLU A 84 96.48 -27.59 -37.46
C GLU A 84 97.29 -28.76 -36.86
N ALA A 85 97.11 -29.07 -35.57
CA ALA A 85 97.70 -30.24 -34.93
C ALA A 85 96.90 -31.53 -35.13
N GLU A 86 95.66 -31.49 -35.65
CA GLU A 86 94.88 -32.73 -35.81
C GLU A 86 95.63 -33.75 -36.68
N GLY A 87 95.58 -35.02 -36.27
CA GLY A 87 96.26 -36.12 -36.96
C GLY A 87 97.79 -36.08 -36.88
N LYS A 88 98.39 -35.04 -36.30
CA LYS A 88 99.85 -34.92 -36.17
C LYS A 88 100.34 -35.53 -34.87
N THR A 89 101.59 -35.98 -34.91
CA THR A 89 102.30 -36.44 -33.71
C THR A 89 103.16 -35.30 -33.18
N VAL A 90 103.10 -35.05 -31.88
CA VAL A 90 103.80 -33.96 -31.20
C VAL A 90 104.81 -34.53 -30.21
N LEU A 91 106.00 -33.93 -30.13
CA LEU A 91 106.94 -34.17 -29.05
C LEU A 91 107.58 -32.87 -28.56
N VAL A 92 108.26 -32.91 -27.42
CA VAL A 92 108.97 -31.75 -26.87
C VAL A 92 110.42 -32.10 -26.55
N GLU A 93 111.33 -31.19 -26.89
CA GLU A 93 112.71 -31.21 -26.42
C GLU A 93 112.88 -30.14 -25.36
N ALA A 94 113.56 -30.49 -24.27
CA ALA A 94 113.99 -29.55 -23.25
C ALA A 94 115.52 -29.56 -23.16
N VAL A 95 116.11 -28.37 -23.17
CA VAL A 95 117.55 -28.17 -23.03
C VAL A 95 117.81 -27.59 -21.66
N THR A 96 118.74 -28.17 -20.91
CA THR A 96 119.14 -27.69 -19.58
C THR A 96 120.20 -26.58 -19.66
N THR A 97 120.47 -25.89 -18.55
CA THR A 97 121.52 -24.86 -18.46
C THR A 97 122.94 -25.40 -18.64
N THR A 98 123.13 -26.72 -18.52
CA THR A 98 124.38 -27.43 -18.85
C THR A 98 124.40 -27.93 -20.30
N ASP A 99 123.47 -27.46 -21.13
CA ASP A 99 123.30 -27.83 -22.54
C ASP A 99 123.02 -29.34 -22.78
N THR A 100 122.58 -30.06 -21.75
CA THR A 100 122.07 -31.44 -21.90
C THR A 100 120.64 -31.41 -22.44
N LYS A 101 120.38 -32.20 -23.49
CA LYS A 101 119.08 -32.29 -24.17
C LYS A 101 118.29 -33.51 -23.73
N TYR A 102 117.01 -33.31 -23.44
CA TYR A 102 116.05 -34.37 -23.17
C TYR A 102 114.90 -34.26 -24.17
N THR A 103 114.49 -35.39 -24.75
CA THR A 103 113.39 -35.44 -25.71
C THR A 103 112.30 -36.35 -25.17
N SER A 104 111.04 -35.91 -25.25
CA SER A 104 109.90 -36.72 -24.81
C SER A 104 109.57 -37.83 -25.79
N SER A 105 108.80 -38.81 -25.31
CA SER A 105 108.08 -39.71 -26.21
C SER A 105 107.06 -38.91 -27.05
N PRO A 106 106.88 -39.22 -28.35
CA PRO A 106 105.88 -38.56 -29.18
C PRO A 106 104.44 -38.96 -28.80
N ILE A 107 103.50 -38.02 -28.89
CA ILE A 107 102.06 -38.24 -28.67
C ILE A 107 101.24 -37.87 -29.92
N VAL A 108 100.30 -38.73 -30.32
CA VAL A 108 99.46 -38.51 -31.50
C VAL A 108 98.22 -37.72 -31.12
N VAL A 109 97.95 -36.64 -31.84
CA VAL A 109 96.70 -35.88 -31.76
C VAL A 109 95.68 -36.53 -32.70
N PRO A 110 94.50 -36.98 -32.23
CA PRO A 110 93.49 -37.56 -33.10
C PRO A 110 92.99 -36.59 -34.17
N GLU A 111 92.64 -37.11 -35.35
CA GLU A 111 91.90 -36.35 -36.37
C GLU A 111 90.49 -35.98 -35.90
N LEU A 112 90.03 -34.78 -36.27
CA LEU A 112 88.68 -34.28 -36.02
C LEU A 112 87.64 -35.12 -36.77
N SER A 113 86.50 -35.33 -36.12
CA SER A 113 85.35 -36.11 -36.57
C SER A 113 84.08 -35.28 -36.34
N LEU A 114 83.84 -34.35 -37.26
CA LEU A 114 82.81 -33.31 -37.17
C LEU A 114 81.39 -33.86 -37.42
N LYS A 115 80.41 -33.30 -36.71
CA LYS A 115 78.97 -33.47 -36.95
C LYS A 115 78.27 -32.11 -36.92
N ILE A 116 77.32 -31.89 -37.82
CA ILE A 116 76.46 -30.69 -37.84
C ILE A 116 75.00 -31.06 -37.61
N GLU A 117 74.29 -30.27 -36.81
CA GLU A 117 72.85 -30.45 -36.55
C GLU A 117 72.00 -30.06 -37.78
N LYS A 118 70.86 -30.74 -37.99
CA LYS A 118 69.96 -30.47 -39.12
C LYS A 118 69.38 -29.04 -39.00
N PRO A 119 69.61 -28.17 -39.98
CA PRO A 119 69.09 -26.80 -39.97
C PRO A 119 67.57 -26.77 -40.23
N SER A 120 66.95 -25.63 -39.95
CA SER A 120 65.54 -25.34 -40.27
C SER A 120 65.38 -23.96 -40.91
N PHE A 121 64.21 -23.68 -41.45
CA PHE A 121 63.88 -22.36 -42.00
C PHE A 121 63.22 -21.46 -40.96
N GLU A 122 63.32 -20.15 -41.21
CA GLU A 122 62.48 -19.10 -40.66
C GLU A 122 61.97 -18.20 -41.82
N GLY A 123 60.84 -17.51 -41.63
CA GLY A 123 60.28 -16.60 -42.64
C GLY A 123 59.39 -17.24 -43.71
N TYR A 124 58.88 -18.45 -43.49
CA TYR A 124 57.96 -19.15 -44.40
C TYR A 124 56.54 -19.27 -43.81
N GLY A 125 55.55 -19.54 -44.66
CA GLY A 125 54.14 -19.67 -44.30
C GLY A 125 53.69 -21.08 -43.90
N PRO A 126 52.39 -21.28 -43.63
CA PRO A 126 51.84 -22.56 -43.17
C PRO A 126 52.06 -23.68 -44.19
N GLN A 127 52.18 -24.92 -43.70
CA GLN A 127 52.40 -26.12 -44.53
C GLN A 127 53.66 -26.01 -45.41
N ASN A 128 54.72 -25.38 -44.88
CA ASN A 128 55.99 -25.15 -45.59
C ASN A 128 55.83 -24.35 -46.91
N ASN A 129 54.80 -23.51 -47.06
CA ASN A 129 54.61 -22.74 -48.28
C ASN A 129 55.31 -21.38 -48.22
N VAL A 130 55.79 -20.91 -49.37
CA VAL A 130 56.36 -19.58 -49.58
C VAL A 130 55.79 -18.95 -50.84
N LEU A 131 55.89 -17.62 -50.95
CA LEU A 131 55.46 -16.90 -52.15
C LEU A 131 56.63 -16.39 -52.99
N PRO A 132 56.40 -16.16 -54.29
CA PRO A 132 57.32 -15.37 -55.09
C PRO A 132 57.59 -14.00 -54.42
N GLY A 133 58.86 -13.70 -54.14
CA GLY A 133 59.30 -12.50 -53.44
C GLY A 133 59.52 -12.66 -51.93
N ASP A 134 59.10 -13.76 -51.29
CA ASP A 134 59.37 -13.99 -49.86
C ASP A 134 60.87 -14.18 -49.62
N THR A 135 61.36 -13.76 -48.46
CA THR A 135 62.73 -14.06 -48.02
C THR A 135 62.71 -15.04 -46.86
N VAL A 136 63.34 -16.18 -47.06
CA VAL A 136 63.51 -17.22 -46.05
C VAL A 136 64.94 -17.23 -45.56
N LYS A 137 65.13 -17.56 -44.28
CA LYS A 137 66.44 -17.62 -43.64
C LYS A 137 66.65 -18.96 -42.96
N VAL A 138 67.89 -19.43 -42.97
CA VAL A 138 68.31 -20.70 -42.37
C VAL A 138 68.79 -20.46 -40.95
N ILE A 139 68.33 -21.29 -40.03
CA ILE A 139 68.69 -21.23 -38.61
C ILE A 139 69.04 -22.64 -38.08
N GLY A 140 69.71 -22.69 -36.92
CA GLY A 140 69.92 -23.92 -36.15
C GLY A 140 71.12 -24.79 -36.58
N ALA A 141 71.95 -24.35 -37.52
CA ALA A 141 73.17 -25.07 -37.88
C ALA A 141 74.25 -24.96 -36.78
N LYS A 142 74.61 -26.08 -36.13
CA LYS A 142 75.62 -26.14 -35.07
C LYS A 142 76.60 -27.28 -35.28
N VAL A 143 77.90 -27.00 -35.23
CA VAL A 143 78.99 -27.99 -35.43
C VAL A 143 79.55 -28.47 -34.10
N THR A 144 79.79 -29.77 -34.00
CA THR A 144 80.42 -30.44 -32.85
C THR A 144 81.44 -31.48 -33.32
N ASP A 145 82.40 -31.83 -32.47
CA ASP A 145 83.33 -32.94 -32.72
C ASP A 145 82.94 -34.16 -31.89
N THR A 146 82.84 -35.33 -32.54
CA THR A 146 82.43 -36.58 -31.90
C THR A 146 83.52 -37.23 -31.04
N LYS A 147 84.77 -36.76 -31.13
CA LYS A 147 85.90 -37.23 -30.31
C LYS A 147 86.24 -36.28 -29.15
N GLY A 148 85.46 -35.21 -28.97
CA GLY A 148 85.56 -34.30 -27.84
C GLY A 148 86.51 -33.11 -28.04
N ALA A 149 86.98 -32.83 -29.26
CA ALA A 149 87.73 -31.60 -29.54
C ALA A 149 86.85 -30.35 -29.31
N VAL A 150 87.48 -29.29 -28.79
CA VAL A 150 86.78 -28.04 -28.48
C VAL A 150 86.99 -27.04 -29.62
N ILE A 151 85.96 -26.87 -30.46
CA ILE A 151 85.98 -25.99 -31.63
C ILE A 151 85.31 -24.66 -31.28
N GLN A 152 86.00 -23.55 -31.52
CA GLN A 152 85.48 -22.19 -31.32
C GLN A 152 84.74 -21.69 -32.56
N SER A 153 83.71 -20.86 -32.39
CA SER A 153 82.86 -20.39 -33.52
C SER A 153 83.64 -19.66 -34.62
N ASN A 154 84.72 -18.95 -34.27
CA ASN A 154 85.60 -18.28 -35.24
C ASN A 154 86.49 -19.24 -36.05
N GLN A 155 86.56 -20.52 -35.65
CA GLN A 155 87.23 -21.59 -36.37
C GLN A 155 86.28 -22.29 -37.36
N ILE A 156 84.99 -21.96 -37.33
CA ILE A 156 83.96 -22.54 -38.18
C ILE A 156 83.59 -21.52 -39.26
N THR A 157 83.72 -21.92 -40.52
CA THR A 157 83.15 -21.15 -41.64
C THR A 157 81.92 -21.89 -42.18
N TYR A 158 80.77 -21.22 -42.23
CA TYR A 158 79.54 -21.76 -42.81
C TYR A 158 79.36 -21.28 -44.26
N SER A 159 78.88 -22.16 -45.12
CA SER A 159 78.39 -21.84 -46.46
C SER A 159 77.10 -22.59 -46.72
N TYR A 160 76.18 -21.97 -47.46
CA TYR A 160 74.84 -22.51 -47.69
C TYR A 160 74.71 -22.92 -49.16
N GLU A 161 74.26 -24.14 -49.42
CA GLU A 161 73.90 -24.54 -50.77
C GLU A 161 72.38 -24.66 -50.84
N TRP A 162 71.76 -23.79 -51.62
CA TRP A 162 70.33 -23.80 -51.86
C TRP A 162 70.01 -24.68 -53.05
N PHE A 163 68.84 -25.33 -53.03
CA PHE A 163 68.45 -26.31 -54.04
C PHE A 163 67.00 -26.12 -54.46
N TYR A 164 66.72 -26.33 -55.75
CA TYR A 164 65.39 -26.67 -56.22
C TYR A 164 65.22 -28.19 -56.18
N LYS A 165 64.12 -28.66 -55.60
CA LYS A 165 63.72 -30.06 -55.62
C LYS A 165 62.72 -30.30 -56.77
N THR A 166 62.88 -31.38 -57.51
CA THR A 166 61.92 -31.83 -58.52
C THR A 166 61.86 -33.35 -58.48
N GLY A 167 60.75 -33.90 -57.96
CA GLY A 167 60.70 -35.32 -57.57
C GLY A 167 61.72 -35.59 -56.47
N ASP A 168 62.56 -36.63 -56.62
CA ASP A 168 63.63 -36.95 -55.67
C ASP A 168 64.98 -36.27 -55.99
N VAL A 169 65.01 -35.38 -57.00
CA VAL A 169 66.24 -34.74 -57.48
C VAL A 169 66.39 -33.34 -56.88
N PHE A 170 67.58 -33.04 -56.34
CA PHE A 170 67.97 -31.71 -55.85
C PHE A 170 68.95 -31.05 -56.82
N THR A 171 68.59 -29.89 -57.36
CA THR A 171 69.42 -29.09 -58.29
C THR A 171 69.90 -27.82 -57.59
N ILE A 172 71.22 -27.60 -57.56
CA ILE A 172 71.81 -26.44 -56.87
C ILE A 172 71.37 -25.10 -57.50
N ILE A 173 71.04 -24.13 -56.67
CA ILE A 173 70.76 -22.75 -57.05
C ILE A 173 72.08 -21.99 -57.08
N SER A 174 72.64 -21.82 -58.28
CA SER A 174 73.96 -21.20 -58.46
C SER A 174 73.98 -19.74 -57.96
N GLY A 175 75.07 -19.37 -57.27
CA GLY A 175 75.33 -17.99 -56.84
C GLY A 175 74.74 -17.59 -55.48
N VAL A 176 74.02 -18.48 -54.80
CA VAL A 176 73.45 -18.20 -53.46
C VAL A 176 74.19 -19.03 -52.42
N ASN A 177 75.05 -18.37 -51.63
CA ASN A 177 75.85 -19.02 -50.58
C ASN A 177 75.63 -18.45 -49.17
N THR A 178 74.63 -17.59 -49.01
CA THR A 178 74.27 -16.91 -47.78
C THR A 178 73.17 -17.63 -47.02
N GLU A 179 73.04 -17.32 -45.73
CA GLU A 179 72.01 -17.88 -44.84
C GLU A 179 70.58 -17.49 -45.19
N SER A 180 70.38 -16.49 -46.06
CA SER A 180 69.07 -16.03 -46.51
C SER A 180 68.92 -16.20 -48.01
N TYR A 181 67.69 -16.46 -48.45
CA TYR A 181 67.31 -16.57 -49.85
C TYR A 181 65.96 -15.92 -50.12
N THR A 182 65.92 -15.04 -51.13
CA THR A 182 64.68 -14.42 -51.61
C THR A 182 64.15 -15.20 -52.81
N ILE A 183 62.90 -15.67 -52.70
CA ILE A 183 62.23 -16.42 -53.76
C ILE A 183 62.05 -15.51 -54.98
N PRO A 184 62.47 -15.93 -56.19
CA PRO A 184 62.27 -15.14 -57.40
C PRO A 184 60.78 -14.84 -57.65
N LYS A 185 60.47 -13.64 -58.14
CA LYS A 185 59.08 -13.22 -58.43
C LYS A 185 58.42 -14.07 -59.52
N ASP A 186 59.21 -14.66 -60.40
CA ASP A 186 58.85 -15.53 -61.53
C ASP A 186 58.97 -17.04 -61.20
N ALA A 187 59.15 -17.41 -59.93
CA ALA A 187 59.42 -18.81 -59.53
C ALA A 187 58.31 -19.81 -59.96
N LEU A 188 57.05 -19.37 -60.01
CA LEU A 188 55.92 -20.20 -60.45
C LEU A 188 55.89 -20.42 -61.96
N GLU A 189 56.31 -19.42 -62.74
CA GLU A 189 56.37 -19.47 -64.20
C GLU A 189 57.54 -20.32 -64.68
N THR A 190 58.61 -20.39 -63.88
CA THR A 190 59.85 -21.11 -64.18
C THR A 190 59.92 -22.51 -63.55
N ASN A 191 58.81 -23.02 -63.01
CA ASN A 191 58.67 -24.33 -62.34
C ASN A 191 59.67 -24.57 -61.18
N LYS A 192 60.11 -23.50 -60.53
CA LYS A 192 61.03 -23.50 -59.38
C LYS A 192 60.24 -23.56 -58.08
N LYS A 193 59.57 -24.70 -57.86
CA LYS A 193 58.51 -24.81 -56.84
C LYS A 193 59.03 -25.26 -55.48
N ASP A 194 59.86 -26.27 -55.41
CA ASP A 194 60.28 -26.83 -54.13
C ASP A 194 61.71 -26.42 -53.81
N ILE A 195 61.96 -25.92 -52.61
CA ILE A 195 63.23 -25.34 -52.20
C ILE A 195 63.71 -26.01 -50.91
N SER A 196 64.99 -26.37 -50.88
CA SER A 196 65.65 -26.88 -49.67
C SER A 196 67.07 -26.33 -49.63
N VAL A 197 67.71 -26.42 -48.47
CA VAL A 197 69.09 -25.95 -48.29
C VAL A 197 69.89 -26.99 -47.52
N ARG A 198 71.17 -27.07 -47.83
CA ARG A 198 72.17 -27.84 -47.09
C ARG A 198 73.22 -26.89 -46.57
N VAL A 199 73.55 -27.01 -45.28
CA VAL A 199 74.57 -26.19 -44.65
C VAL A 199 75.87 -26.96 -44.62
N ILE A 200 76.94 -26.31 -45.07
CA ILE A 200 78.29 -26.84 -45.07
C ILE A 200 79.09 -26.05 -44.04
N ALA A 201 79.80 -26.77 -43.18
CA ALA A 201 80.73 -26.17 -42.24
C ALA A 201 82.15 -26.69 -42.46
N LYS A 202 83.12 -25.79 -42.34
CA LYS A 202 84.55 -26.10 -42.44
C LYS A 202 85.27 -25.69 -41.16
N VAL A 203 86.09 -26.61 -40.62
CA VAL A 203 86.97 -26.40 -39.48
C VAL A 203 88.35 -26.93 -39.86
N GLY A 204 89.33 -26.04 -39.98
CA GLY A 204 90.65 -26.39 -40.52
C GLY A 204 90.55 -26.97 -41.95
N THR A 205 91.05 -28.19 -42.14
CA THR A 205 90.97 -28.92 -43.42
C THR A 205 89.73 -29.83 -43.51
N LYS A 206 89.02 -30.06 -42.40
CA LYS A 206 87.83 -30.93 -42.37
C LYS A 206 86.57 -30.16 -42.75
N ARG A 207 85.69 -30.84 -43.48
CA ARG A 207 84.42 -30.31 -43.99
C ARG A 207 83.31 -31.28 -43.60
N VAL A 208 82.18 -30.75 -43.12
CA VAL A 208 80.98 -31.52 -42.79
C VAL A 208 79.76 -30.87 -43.44
N GLU A 209 78.83 -31.70 -43.89
CA GLU A 209 77.56 -31.27 -44.48
C GLU A 209 76.40 -31.67 -43.57
N SER A 210 75.36 -30.85 -43.52
CA SER A 210 74.12 -31.19 -42.85
C SER A 210 73.23 -32.07 -43.72
N ASP A 211 72.23 -32.68 -43.09
CA ASP A 211 71.05 -33.13 -43.83
C ASP A 211 70.35 -31.92 -44.49
N PHE A 212 69.58 -32.19 -45.55
CA PHE A 212 68.72 -31.18 -46.17
C PHE A 212 67.65 -30.70 -45.20
N THR A 213 67.32 -29.41 -45.27
CA THR A 213 66.14 -28.86 -44.56
C THR A 213 64.84 -29.47 -45.09
N GLU A 214 63.76 -29.28 -44.33
CA GLU A 214 62.40 -29.49 -44.85
C GLU A 214 62.19 -28.72 -46.17
N VAL A 215 61.40 -29.28 -47.08
CA VAL A 215 61.14 -28.65 -48.37
C VAL A 215 60.11 -27.55 -48.21
N LEU A 216 60.42 -26.36 -48.72
CA LEU A 216 59.46 -25.28 -48.86
C LEU A 216 58.88 -25.25 -50.28
N THR A 217 57.56 -25.13 -50.41
CA THR A 217 56.87 -25.10 -51.70
C THR A 217 56.40 -23.68 -52.06
N VAL A 218 56.79 -23.17 -53.21
CA VAL A 218 56.32 -21.90 -53.78
C VAL A 218 54.90 -22.09 -54.30
N SER A 219 53.90 -21.46 -53.67
CA SER A 219 52.50 -21.61 -54.07
C SER A 219 51.63 -20.41 -53.66
N LYS A 220 50.78 -19.93 -54.60
CA LYS A 220 49.74 -18.91 -54.33
C LYS A 220 48.44 -19.52 -53.79
N GLN A 221 48.27 -20.83 -53.82
CA GLN A 221 47.03 -21.52 -53.44
C GLN A 221 46.53 -21.21 -52.02
N PRO A 222 47.40 -21.11 -50.99
CA PRO A 222 46.94 -20.72 -49.64
C PRO A 222 46.29 -19.33 -49.59
N ILE A 223 46.80 -18.37 -50.38
CA ILE A 223 46.19 -17.04 -50.51
C ILE A 223 44.85 -17.14 -51.24
N GLU A 224 44.81 -17.77 -52.41
CA GLU A 224 43.60 -17.85 -53.24
C GLU A 224 42.44 -18.53 -52.49
N THR A 225 42.76 -19.60 -51.75
CA THR A 225 41.80 -20.30 -50.89
C THR A 225 41.30 -19.42 -49.76
N LEU A 226 42.20 -18.66 -49.10
CA LEU A 226 41.82 -17.76 -48.01
C LEU A 226 40.98 -16.59 -48.50
N VAL A 227 41.36 -15.94 -49.62
CA VAL A 227 40.58 -14.86 -50.25
C VAL A 227 39.17 -15.36 -50.58
N THR A 228 39.04 -16.53 -51.20
CA THR A 228 37.74 -17.14 -51.53
C THR A 228 36.92 -17.41 -50.26
N SER A 229 37.55 -17.96 -49.22
CA SER A 229 36.89 -18.26 -47.95
C SER A 229 36.41 -16.99 -47.23
N ILE A 230 37.20 -15.91 -47.28
CA ILE A 230 36.82 -14.59 -46.72
C ILE A 230 35.65 -13.99 -47.51
N THR A 231 35.67 -14.08 -48.85
CA THR A 231 34.56 -13.60 -49.69
C THR A 231 33.26 -14.35 -49.38
N ASN A 232 33.34 -15.67 -49.20
CA ASN A 232 32.19 -16.53 -48.89
C ASN A 232 31.61 -16.32 -47.48
N LEU A 233 32.22 -15.49 -46.63
CA LEU A 233 31.58 -15.07 -45.39
C LEU A 233 30.30 -14.28 -45.64
N ARG A 234 30.20 -13.55 -46.77
CA ARG A 234 29.03 -12.75 -47.13
C ARG A 234 28.18 -13.45 -48.18
N LYS A 235 26.86 -13.40 -47.98
CA LYS A 235 25.87 -13.77 -49.00
C LYS A 235 25.47 -12.57 -49.86
N SER A 236 25.40 -11.39 -49.25
CA SER A 236 25.19 -10.10 -49.91
C SER A 236 25.76 -8.97 -49.04
N ASP A 237 25.69 -7.72 -49.52
CA ASP A 237 26.15 -6.54 -48.77
C ASP A 237 25.45 -6.35 -47.40
N SER A 238 24.27 -6.96 -47.21
CA SER A 238 23.47 -6.84 -45.99
C SER A 238 23.26 -8.17 -45.25
N LYS A 239 23.87 -9.27 -45.71
CA LYS A 239 23.72 -10.58 -45.06
C LYS A 239 25.01 -11.40 -45.08
N TYR A 240 25.40 -11.92 -43.93
CA TYR A 240 26.39 -12.98 -43.84
C TYR A 240 25.81 -14.32 -44.32
N GLN A 241 26.70 -15.20 -44.77
CA GLN A 241 26.39 -16.60 -45.07
C GLN A 241 26.48 -17.40 -43.76
N VAL A 242 25.40 -17.36 -42.98
CA VAL A 242 25.34 -17.95 -41.63
C VAL A 242 24.16 -18.92 -41.51
N THR A 243 24.42 -20.10 -40.95
CA THR A 243 23.42 -21.09 -40.55
C THR A 243 23.18 -21.07 -39.05
N ASP A 244 24.25 -20.87 -38.29
CA ASP A 244 24.26 -20.82 -36.83
C ASP A 244 25.41 -19.92 -36.37
N PHE A 245 25.18 -19.17 -35.29
CA PHE A 245 26.12 -18.14 -34.83
C PHE A 245 27.45 -18.73 -34.36
N ALA A 246 27.42 -19.86 -33.63
CA ALA A 246 28.61 -20.49 -33.06
C ALA A 246 29.57 -21.02 -34.13
N SER A 247 29.07 -21.69 -35.17
CA SER A 247 29.89 -22.16 -36.28
C SER A 247 30.43 -21.02 -37.12
N PHE A 248 29.66 -19.94 -37.30
CA PHE A 248 30.15 -18.74 -37.98
C PHE A 248 31.28 -18.06 -37.19
N GLU A 249 31.10 -17.87 -35.87
CA GLU A 249 32.15 -17.36 -34.98
C GLU A 249 33.43 -18.22 -35.05
N ALA A 250 33.28 -19.55 -35.01
CA ALA A 250 34.40 -20.48 -35.12
C ALA A 250 35.11 -20.38 -36.48
N ASN A 251 34.34 -20.28 -37.57
CA ASN A 251 34.88 -20.12 -38.92
C ASN A 251 35.66 -18.81 -39.06
N VAL A 252 35.08 -17.69 -38.63
CA VAL A 252 35.73 -16.37 -38.67
C VAL A 252 37.05 -16.37 -37.88
N LYS A 253 37.06 -16.95 -36.66
CA LYS A 253 38.30 -17.09 -35.86
C LYS A 253 39.34 -18.01 -36.52
N ALA A 254 38.90 -19.08 -37.18
CA ALA A 254 39.78 -19.98 -37.92
C ALA A 254 40.42 -19.28 -39.13
N LEU A 255 39.66 -18.47 -39.86
CA LEU A 255 40.17 -17.65 -40.97
C LEU A 255 41.17 -16.59 -40.47
N GLU A 256 40.89 -15.96 -39.33
CA GLU A 256 41.83 -15.02 -38.70
C GLU A 256 43.14 -15.71 -38.30
N THR A 257 43.06 -16.90 -37.71
CA THR A 257 44.25 -17.70 -37.37
C THR A 257 45.06 -18.05 -38.63
N LYS A 258 44.40 -18.46 -39.72
CA LYS A 258 45.05 -18.72 -41.00
C LYS A 258 45.70 -17.48 -41.58
N TYR A 259 45.03 -16.32 -41.51
CA TYR A 259 45.59 -15.03 -41.93
C TYR A 259 46.83 -14.66 -41.10
N GLN A 260 46.76 -14.77 -39.77
CA GLN A 260 47.86 -14.39 -38.89
C GLN A 260 49.12 -15.24 -39.09
N ALA A 261 48.97 -16.49 -39.49
CA ALA A 261 50.07 -17.40 -39.79
C ALA A 261 50.78 -17.14 -41.13
N LEU A 262 50.26 -16.23 -41.96
CA LEU A 262 50.88 -15.84 -43.24
C LEU A 262 52.14 -14.97 -43.05
N SER A 263 53.08 -15.06 -44.01
CA SER A 263 54.20 -14.13 -44.13
C SER A 263 53.74 -12.69 -44.38
N ALA A 264 54.62 -11.70 -44.18
CA ALA A 264 54.27 -10.29 -44.40
C ALA A 264 53.83 -10.01 -45.85
N THR A 265 54.52 -10.57 -46.84
CA THR A 265 54.17 -10.47 -48.26
C THR A 265 52.83 -11.14 -48.57
N ALA A 266 52.58 -12.29 -47.94
CA ALA A 266 51.33 -13.04 -48.11
C ALA A 266 50.13 -12.26 -47.56
N LYS A 267 50.27 -11.64 -46.36
CA LYS A 267 49.23 -10.77 -45.78
C LYS A 267 48.90 -9.59 -46.69
N ALA A 268 49.92 -8.93 -47.26
CA ALA A 268 49.73 -7.81 -48.18
C ALA A 268 48.98 -8.20 -49.48
N SER A 269 48.99 -9.49 -49.85
CA SER A 269 48.30 -10.01 -51.03
C SER A 269 46.82 -10.33 -50.78
N ILE A 270 46.34 -10.33 -49.53
CA ILE A 270 44.93 -10.54 -49.17
C ILE A 270 44.16 -9.22 -49.30
N THR A 271 43.54 -8.99 -50.45
CA THR A 271 42.87 -7.71 -50.77
C THR A 271 41.53 -7.51 -50.06
N ASN A 272 40.89 -8.57 -49.57
CA ASN A 272 39.57 -8.54 -48.93
C ASN A 272 39.60 -8.71 -47.41
N TYR A 273 40.76 -8.50 -46.77
CA TYR A 273 40.91 -8.68 -45.32
C TYR A 273 39.96 -7.79 -44.49
N ASP A 274 39.57 -6.62 -45.00
CA ASP A 274 38.59 -5.76 -44.33
C ASP A 274 37.23 -6.45 -44.09
N VAL A 275 36.84 -7.41 -44.95
CA VAL A 275 35.63 -8.23 -44.76
C VAL A 275 35.77 -9.12 -43.53
N LEU A 276 36.93 -9.78 -43.37
CA LEU A 276 37.22 -10.63 -42.20
C LEU A 276 37.30 -9.80 -40.93
N LYS A 277 37.99 -8.66 -40.97
CA LYS A 277 38.10 -7.72 -39.85
C LYS A 277 36.73 -7.21 -39.41
N ARG A 278 35.84 -6.91 -40.37
CA ARG A 278 34.46 -6.51 -40.09
C ARG A 278 33.66 -7.66 -39.47
N ALA A 279 33.76 -8.87 -40.01
CA ALA A 279 33.07 -10.05 -39.47
C ALA A 279 33.50 -10.36 -38.03
N LEU A 280 34.80 -10.21 -37.69
CA LEU A 280 35.31 -10.34 -36.33
C LEU A 280 34.66 -9.33 -35.36
N ALA A 281 34.60 -8.05 -35.77
CA ALA A 281 33.98 -7.01 -34.95
C ALA A 281 32.47 -7.23 -34.77
N ASP A 282 31.78 -7.70 -35.81
CA ASP A 282 30.34 -7.99 -35.75
C ASP A 282 30.04 -9.19 -34.86
N VAL A 283 30.85 -10.25 -34.95
CA VAL A 283 30.77 -11.41 -34.03
C VAL A 283 30.99 -10.97 -32.58
N GLU A 284 31.98 -10.11 -32.31
CA GLU A 284 32.22 -9.59 -30.97
C GLU A 284 31.01 -8.79 -30.44
N ALA A 285 30.41 -7.94 -31.29
CA ALA A 285 29.23 -7.15 -30.93
C ALA A 285 28.03 -8.03 -30.55
N ILE A 286 27.73 -9.07 -31.35
CA ILE A 286 26.63 -10.01 -31.05
C ILE A 286 26.94 -10.86 -29.82
N SER A 287 28.16 -11.39 -29.69
CA SER A 287 28.58 -12.15 -28.51
C SER A 287 28.48 -11.34 -27.22
N LYS A 288 28.75 -10.03 -27.28
CA LYS A 288 28.59 -9.14 -26.12
C LYS A 288 27.12 -9.00 -25.72
N LEU A 289 26.21 -8.83 -26.68
CA LEU A 289 24.77 -8.76 -26.42
C LEU A 289 24.22 -10.07 -25.87
N ASN A 290 24.59 -11.23 -26.44
CA ASN A 290 24.22 -12.54 -25.92
C ASN A 290 24.66 -12.71 -24.45
N LYS A 291 25.91 -12.35 -24.13
CA LYS A 291 26.40 -12.40 -22.74
C LYS A 291 25.63 -11.48 -21.80
N GLN A 292 25.18 -10.31 -22.26
CA GLN A 292 24.37 -9.40 -21.45
C GLN A 292 22.96 -10.00 -21.21
N LEU A 293 22.38 -10.65 -22.22
CA LEU A 293 21.11 -11.35 -22.09
C LEU A 293 21.19 -12.56 -21.13
N ASP A 294 22.25 -13.36 -21.21
CA ASP A 294 22.42 -14.57 -20.38
C ASP A 294 22.71 -14.25 -18.90
N ASN A 295 23.35 -13.12 -18.62
CA ASN A 295 23.82 -12.75 -17.27
C ASN A 295 22.97 -11.65 -16.61
N ILE A 296 21.65 -11.69 -16.78
CA ILE A 296 20.74 -10.76 -16.09
C ILE A 296 20.84 -11.00 -14.57
N PRO A 297 21.31 -10.04 -13.77
CA PRO A 297 21.55 -10.28 -12.36
C PRO A 297 20.23 -10.43 -11.59
N ALA A 298 20.12 -11.51 -10.80
CA ALA A 298 18.98 -11.71 -9.92
C ALA A 298 18.87 -10.56 -8.91
N GLY A 299 17.73 -9.87 -8.88
CA GLY A 299 17.49 -8.74 -7.98
C GLY A 299 18.03 -7.38 -8.44
N GLN A 300 18.35 -7.22 -9.74
CA GLN A 300 18.70 -5.92 -10.33
C GLN A 300 17.64 -4.85 -9.98
N LYS A 301 18.03 -3.81 -9.24
CA LYS A 301 17.11 -2.74 -8.78
C LYS A 301 16.39 -1.99 -9.92
N ASP A 302 17.01 -1.94 -11.11
CA ASP A 302 16.49 -1.22 -12.30
C ASP A 302 16.49 -2.12 -13.54
N LEU A 303 15.88 -3.31 -13.45
CA LEU A 303 15.75 -4.24 -14.58
C LEU A 303 15.20 -3.58 -15.86
N ALA A 304 14.25 -2.64 -15.73
CA ALA A 304 13.68 -1.90 -16.86
C ALA A 304 14.73 -1.08 -17.62
N LYS A 305 15.65 -0.40 -16.90
CA LYS A 305 16.72 0.38 -17.52
C LYS A 305 17.70 -0.54 -18.26
N TYR A 306 18.04 -1.68 -17.65
CA TYR A 306 18.92 -2.68 -18.26
C TYR A 306 18.33 -3.24 -19.56
N ILE A 307 17.03 -3.54 -19.57
CA ILE A 307 16.32 -4.00 -20.78
C ILE A 307 16.35 -2.91 -21.86
N SER A 308 16.04 -1.65 -21.53
CA SER A 308 16.08 -0.56 -22.51
C SER A 308 17.48 -0.31 -23.08
N GLU A 309 18.54 -0.50 -22.29
CA GLU A 309 19.94 -0.39 -22.78
C GLU A 309 20.32 -1.55 -23.71
N LEU A 310 19.82 -2.76 -23.44
CA LEU A 310 19.95 -3.93 -24.32
C LEU A 310 19.22 -3.70 -25.65
N GLU A 311 17.96 -3.28 -25.61
CA GLU A 311 17.16 -2.94 -26.80
C GLU A 311 17.85 -1.86 -27.64
N ALA A 312 18.27 -0.75 -27.01
CA ALA A 312 18.96 0.33 -27.69
C ALA A 312 20.32 -0.09 -28.27
N SER A 313 20.97 -1.10 -27.72
CA SER A 313 22.23 -1.64 -28.26
C SER A 313 21.97 -2.57 -29.45
N TYR A 314 20.92 -3.38 -29.39
CA TYR A 314 20.49 -4.21 -30.52
C TYR A 314 20.01 -3.35 -31.70
N ASP A 315 19.25 -2.28 -31.44
CA ASP A 315 18.73 -1.39 -32.49
C ASP A 315 19.81 -0.57 -33.22
N LYS A 316 21.01 -0.46 -32.64
CA LYS A 316 22.17 0.16 -33.31
C LYS A 316 22.85 -0.77 -34.31
N LEU A 317 22.56 -2.06 -34.29
CA LEU A 317 23.13 -3.02 -35.22
C LEU A 317 22.61 -2.74 -36.63
N ASP A 318 23.51 -2.69 -37.62
CA ASP A 318 23.10 -2.59 -39.02
C ASP A 318 22.55 -3.94 -39.55
N LEU A 319 22.02 -3.94 -40.78
CA LEU A 319 21.43 -5.14 -41.38
C LEU A 319 22.41 -6.31 -41.47
N LEU A 320 23.68 -6.03 -41.75
CA LEU A 320 24.71 -7.03 -41.87
C LEU A 320 24.99 -7.68 -40.50
N GLN A 321 25.10 -6.87 -39.44
CA GLN A 321 25.22 -7.35 -38.06
C GLN A 321 24.00 -8.16 -37.61
N ARG A 322 22.79 -7.65 -37.86
CA ARG A 322 21.54 -8.34 -37.49
C ARG A 322 21.37 -9.68 -38.20
N SER A 323 21.98 -9.88 -39.37
CA SER A 323 21.96 -11.19 -40.04
C SER A 323 22.62 -12.32 -39.26
N LEU A 324 23.46 -12.01 -38.26
CA LEU A 324 24.07 -12.98 -37.34
C LEU A 324 23.12 -13.44 -36.23
N ASP A 325 22.01 -12.71 -35.98
CA ASP A 325 20.94 -13.14 -35.09
C ASP A 325 20.02 -14.13 -35.81
N VAL A 326 20.48 -15.37 -35.92
CA VAL A 326 19.75 -16.42 -36.65
C VAL A 326 18.38 -16.65 -36.01
N ASN A 327 17.34 -16.66 -36.84
CA ASN A 327 15.93 -16.79 -36.43
C ASN A 327 15.47 -15.73 -35.42
N ASP A 328 16.13 -14.56 -35.35
CA ASP A 328 15.82 -13.48 -34.41
C ASP A 328 15.81 -13.97 -32.94
N THR A 329 16.66 -14.93 -32.59
CA THR A 329 16.73 -15.54 -31.25
C THR A 329 17.14 -14.55 -30.17
N LEU A 330 18.17 -13.73 -30.41
CA LEU A 330 18.61 -12.68 -29.49
C LEU A 330 17.53 -11.61 -29.35
N TYR A 331 16.94 -11.15 -30.45
CA TYR A 331 15.83 -10.21 -30.41
C TYR A 331 14.62 -10.76 -29.62
N SER A 332 14.25 -12.01 -29.87
CA SER A 332 13.15 -12.68 -29.16
C SER A 332 13.46 -12.87 -27.68
N GLY A 333 14.71 -13.17 -27.33
CA GLY A 333 15.19 -13.23 -25.96
C GLY A 333 15.12 -11.90 -25.23
N ILE A 334 15.55 -10.79 -25.88
CA ILE A 334 15.42 -9.43 -25.33
C ILE A 334 13.94 -9.09 -25.12
N LYS A 335 13.08 -9.36 -26.10
CA LYS A 335 11.63 -9.11 -26.00
C LYS A 335 10.96 -9.89 -24.88
N ALA A 336 11.36 -11.14 -24.63
CA ALA A 336 10.79 -11.96 -23.56
C ALA A 336 11.02 -11.36 -22.16
N LEU A 337 11.97 -10.43 -22.01
CA LEU A 337 12.20 -9.70 -20.77
C LEU A 337 11.24 -8.52 -20.58
N VAL A 338 10.65 -8.01 -21.67
CA VAL A 338 9.75 -6.86 -21.66
C VAL A 338 8.36 -7.33 -21.22
N LYS A 339 8.02 -7.10 -19.95
CA LYS A 339 6.63 -7.22 -19.50
C LYS A 339 5.82 -6.03 -20.02
N GLU A 340 5.07 -6.22 -21.09
CA GLU A 340 4.15 -5.20 -21.61
C GLU A 340 2.92 -5.03 -20.68
N PRO A 341 2.36 -3.83 -20.58
CA PRO A 341 1.21 -3.57 -19.72
C PRO A 341 -0.12 -4.20 -20.20
N SER A 342 -0.18 -4.74 -21.42
CA SER A 342 -1.30 -5.59 -21.86
C SER A 342 -1.46 -6.86 -21.00
N ASP A 343 -0.40 -7.29 -20.31
CA ASP A 343 -0.41 -8.42 -19.36
C ASP A 343 -0.49 -7.98 -17.88
N THR A 344 -0.75 -6.70 -17.57
CA THR A 344 -0.67 -6.22 -16.18
C THR A 344 -1.91 -6.54 -15.34
N ALA A 345 -1.72 -7.41 -14.35
CA ALA A 345 -2.69 -7.68 -13.27
C ALA A 345 -3.22 -6.38 -12.59
N ASP A 346 -2.41 -5.31 -12.56
CA ASP A 346 -2.81 -4.01 -12.01
C ASP A 346 -4.03 -3.40 -12.72
N LEU A 347 -4.17 -3.56 -14.04
CA LEU A 347 -5.27 -2.94 -14.80
C LEU A 347 -6.59 -3.68 -14.59
N ALA A 348 -6.52 -5.02 -14.54
CA ALA A 348 -7.64 -5.87 -14.13
C ALA A 348 -8.06 -5.56 -12.69
N GLU A 349 -7.08 -5.29 -11.81
CA GLU A 349 -7.33 -4.92 -10.43
C GLU A 349 -7.95 -3.51 -10.30
N VAL A 350 -7.50 -2.53 -11.09
CA VAL A 350 -8.15 -1.20 -11.19
C VAL A 350 -9.62 -1.35 -11.60
N ARG A 351 -9.91 -2.19 -12.60
CA ARG A 351 -11.29 -2.47 -13.03
C ARG A 351 -12.13 -3.09 -11.91
N ARG A 352 -11.57 -4.09 -11.21
CA ARG A 352 -12.21 -4.72 -10.06
C ARG A 352 -12.51 -3.70 -8.96
N ILE A 353 -11.54 -2.85 -8.62
CA ILE A 353 -11.67 -1.80 -7.60
C ILE A 353 -12.72 -0.76 -8.01
N ASN A 354 -12.73 -0.31 -9.26
CA ASN A 354 -13.73 0.65 -9.76
C ASN A 354 -15.15 0.09 -9.64
N ASN A 355 -15.34 -1.19 -9.97
CA ASN A 355 -16.61 -1.89 -9.79
C ASN A 355 -17.01 -1.97 -8.31
N GLU A 356 -16.06 -2.26 -7.40
CA GLU A 356 -16.33 -2.25 -5.95
C GLU A 356 -16.71 -0.85 -5.43
N ILE A 357 -16.07 0.22 -5.93
CA ILE A 357 -16.41 1.60 -5.56
C ILE A 357 -17.83 1.94 -5.98
N VAL A 358 -18.23 1.61 -7.22
CA VAL A 358 -19.60 1.83 -7.70
C VAL A 358 -20.60 0.97 -6.91
N ALA A 359 -20.23 -0.28 -6.60
CA ALA A 359 -21.04 -1.22 -5.82
C ALA A 359 -21.24 -0.80 -4.35
N LEU A 360 -20.51 0.21 -3.84
CA LEU A 360 -20.83 0.83 -2.55
C LEU A 360 -22.22 1.46 -2.56
N LEU A 361 -22.75 1.85 -3.73
CA LEU A 361 -24.07 2.44 -3.89
C LEU A 361 -25.08 1.42 -4.42
N ASN A 362 -26.30 1.51 -3.92
CA ASN A 362 -27.48 0.81 -4.42
C ASN A 362 -28.55 1.84 -4.78
N TYR A 363 -29.21 1.61 -5.92
CA TYR A 363 -30.22 2.49 -6.49
C TYR A 363 -31.58 1.78 -6.44
N ASP A 364 -32.37 2.07 -5.42
CA ASP A 364 -33.66 1.44 -5.17
C ASP A 364 -34.77 2.48 -5.25
N SER A 365 -35.79 2.25 -6.07
CA SER A 365 -37.01 3.07 -6.11
C SER A 365 -36.73 4.59 -6.24
N ALA A 366 -35.82 4.94 -7.14
CA ALA A 366 -35.34 6.32 -7.36
C ALA A 366 -34.62 6.97 -6.17
N LEU A 367 -34.03 6.18 -5.28
CA LEU A 367 -33.25 6.63 -4.13
C LEU A 367 -31.86 5.99 -4.13
N ILE A 368 -30.88 6.76 -3.65
CA ILE A 368 -29.49 6.31 -3.53
C ILE A 368 -29.24 5.94 -2.06
N LYS A 369 -28.83 4.70 -1.81
CA LYS A 369 -28.42 4.20 -0.50
C LYS A 369 -27.05 3.52 -0.59
N TYR A 370 -26.38 3.32 0.53
CA TYR A 370 -25.22 2.44 0.57
C TYR A 370 -25.68 0.98 0.47
N ALA A 371 -24.98 0.16 -0.33
CA ALA A 371 -25.27 -1.26 -0.42
C ALA A 371 -24.93 -1.98 0.90
N PRO A 372 -23.78 -1.73 1.55
CA PRO A 372 -23.62 -2.06 2.97
C PRO A 372 -24.58 -1.23 3.82
N ASN A 373 -25.45 -1.90 4.57
CA ASN A 373 -26.57 -1.27 5.29
C ASN A 373 -26.26 -0.94 6.77
N SER A 374 -25.01 -1.12 7.21
CA SER A 374 -24.55 -0.74 8.55
C SER A 374 -23.24 0.03 8.47
N VAL A 375 -22.94 0.77 9.54
CA VAL A 375 -21.67 1.53 9.68
C VAL A 375 -20.47 0.59 9.61
N GLU A 376 -20.54 -0.56 10.28
CA GLU A 376 -19.48 -1.55 10.35
C GLU A 376 -19.22 -2.19 8.97
N ALA A 377 -20.29 -2.60 8.28
CA ALA A 377 -20.19 -3.21 6.95
C ALA A 377 -19.66 -2.22 5.91
N LEU A 378 -20.12 -0.96 5.95
CA LEU A 378 -19.65 0.09 5.06
C LEU A 378 -18.18 0.43 5.34
N GLN A 379 -17.80 0.56 6.61
CA GLN A 379 -16.41 0.82 7.00
C GLN A 379 -15.47 -0.30 6.55
N LEU A 380 -15.89 -1.56 6.67
CA LEU A 380 -15.12 -2.72 6.20
C LEU A 380 -14.92 -2.67 4.67
N ALA A 381 -15.99 -2.40 3.91
CA ALA A 381 -15.93 -2.30 2.46
C ALA A 381 -15.01 -1.15 2.01
N VAL A 382 -15.15 0.03 2.63
CA VAL A 382 -14.28 1.19 2.38
C VAL A 382 -12.81 0.86 2.68
N ASN A 383 -12.51 0.26 3.84
CA ASN A 383 -11.14 -0.08 4.21
C ASN A 383 -10.51 -1.11 3.26
N LYS A 384 -11.30 -2.10 2.82
CA LYS A 384 -10.86 -3.08 1.82
C LYS A 384 -10.48 -2.39 0.51
N ILE A 385 -11.36 -1.53 -0.01
CA ILE A 385 -11.12 -0.78 -1.24
C ILE A 385 -9.84 0.07 -1.11
N GLU A 386 -9.67 0.80 0.00
CA GLU A 386 -8.46 1.62 0.21
C GLU A 386 -7.18 0.78 0.29
N ALA A 387 -7.24 -0.38 0.95
CA ALA A 387 -6.11 -1.31 1.01
C ALA A 387 -5.78 -1.90 -0.36
N ASP A 388 -6.79 -2.22 -1.18
CA ASP A 388 -6.59 -2.74 -2.53
C ASP A 388 -6.03 -1.67 -3.47
N ILE A 389 -6.49 -0.41 -3.36
CA ILE A 389 -5.88 0.74 -4.07
C ILE A 389 -4.40 0.88 -3.70
N ALA A 390 -4.06 0.76 -2.41
CA ALA A 390 -2.67 0.92 -1.96
C ALA A 390 -1.72 -0.17 -2.47
N LYS A 391 -2.23 -1.35 -2.87
CA LYS A 391 -1.43 -2.44 -3.46
C LYS A 391 -1.09 -2.22 -4.94
N LEU A 392 -1.87 -1.39 -5.64
CA LEU A 392 -1.60 -1.05 -7.04
C LEU A 392 -0.26 -0.32 -7.17
N SER A 393 0.43 -0.52 -8.29
CA SER A 393 1.59 0.31 -8.61
C SER A 393 1.20 1.79 -8.75
N LYS A 394 2.14 2.68 -8.46
CA LYS A 394 1.88 4.11 -8.28
C LYS A 394 1.22 4.79 -9.48
N ASN A 395 1.50 4.30 -10.69
CA ASN A 395 0.91 4.81 -11.93
C ASN A 395 -0.55 4.38 -12.12
N TYR A 396 -0.99 3.28 -11.52
CA TYR A 396 -2.36 2.78 -11.63
C TYR A 396 -3.26 3.19 -10.46
N GLN A 397 -2.69 3.58 -9.31
CA GLN A 397 -3.46 4.22 -8.22
C GLN A 397 -4.25 5.44 -8.71
N VAL A 398 -3.65 6.24 -9.60
CA VAL A 398 -4.29 7.43 -10.18
C VAL A 398 -5.29 7.11 -11.29
N ALA A 399 -5.31 5.87 -11.79
CA ALA A 399 -6.27 5.40 -12.79
C ALA A 399 -7.59 4.91 -12.15
N VAL A 400 -7.62 4.73 -10.82
CA VAL A 400 -8.84 4.40 -10.06
C VAL A 400 -9.84 5.55 -10.16
N GLN A 401 -11.02 5.25 -10.68
CA GLN A 401 -12.10 6.19 -10.97
C GLN A 401 -13.15 6.20 -9.85
N ASN A 402 -14.16 7.06 -9.97
CA ASN A 402 -15.29 7.14 -9.04
C ASN A 402 -14.91 7.41 -7.57
N GLN A 403 -13.70 7.90 -7.29
CA GLN A 403 -13.18 8.13 -5.93
C GLN A 403 -14.03 9.10 -5.09
N THR A 404 -14.87 9.93 -5.72
CA THR A 404 -15.84 10.77 -5.01
C THR A 404 -16.83 9.92 -4.19
N ILE A 405 -17.26 8.76 -4.69
CA ILE A 405 -18.15 7.85 -3.97
C ILE A 405 -17.46 7.34 -2.68
N LEU A 406 -16.22 6.89 -2.82
CA LEU A 406 -15.41 6.43 -1.69
C LEU A 406 -15.17 7.54 -0.66
N LYS A 407 -14.86 8.75 -1.13
CA LYS A 407 -14.68 9.94 -0.28
C LYS A 407 -15.96 10.30 0.46
N ASP A 408 -17.10 10.29 -0.21
CA ASP A 408 -18.40 10.61 0.39
C ASP A 408 -18.79 9.55 1.42
N ALA A 409 -18.57 8.25 1.15
CA ALA A 409 -18.78 7.17 2.11
C ALA A 409 -17.96 7.39 3.40
N LYS A 410 -16.68 7.74 3.27
CA LYS A 410 -15.80 8.09 4.42
C LYS A 410 -16.31 9.29 5.20
N GLN A 411 -16.77 10.33 4.51
CA GLN A 411 -17.30 11.52 5.17
C GLN A 411 -18.61 11.23 5.89
N ASP A 412 -19.48 10.42 5.30
CA ASP A 412 -20.75 10.01 5.90
C ASP A 412 -20.52 9.14 7.13
N LEU A 413 -19.60 8.17 7.08
CA LEU A 413 -19.19 7.37 8.24
C LEU A 413 -18.74 8.26 9.41
N LYS A 414 -17.87 9.24 9.14
CA LYS A 414 -17.41 10.20 10.17
C LYS A 414 -18.55 11.05 10.74
N LYS A 415 -19.49 11.48 9.89
CA LYS A 415 -20.67 12.24 10.35
C LYS A 415 -21.58 11.39 11.24
N ILE A 416 -21.79 10.12 10.91
CA ILE A 416 -22.59 9.21 11.74
C ILE A 416 -21.90 8.91 13.06
N GLU A 417 -20.58 8.71 13.07
CA GLU A 417 -19.80 8.59 14.31
C GLU A 417 -19.96 9.84 15.20
N GLN A 418 -19.87 11.04 14.62
CA GLN A 418 -20.08 12.30 15.34
C GLN A 418 -21.51 12.44 15.87
N PHE A 419 -22.51 12.03 15.09
CA PHE A 419 -23.90 12.02 15.51
C PHE A 419 -24.12 11.07 16.70
N ILE A 420 -23.57 9.85 16.62
CA ILE A 420 -23.66 8.83 17.69
C ILE A 420 -23.03 9.33 18.99
N LYS A 421 -21.90 10.03 18.94
CA LYS A 421 -21.25 10.62 20.12
C LYS A 421 -22.11 11.66 20.87
N LEU A 422 -23.14 12.22 20.23
CA LEU A 422 -24.06 13.12 20.92
C LEU A 422 -24.85 12.41 22.04
N PHE A 423 -25.02 11.09 21.93
CA PHE A 423 -25.70 10.26 22.92
C PHE A 423 -24.87 10.02 24.18
N ASP A 424 -23.55 10.24 24.16
CA ASP A 424 -22.69 10.09 25.36
C ASP A 424 -23.10 11.06 26.49
N LYS A 425 -23.84 12.12 26.14
CA LYS A 425 -24.42 13.07 27.10
C LYS A 425 -25.62 12.49 27.86
N LEU A 426 -26.25 11.43 27.37
CA LEU A 426 -27.36 10.72 28.02
C LEU A 426 -26.78 9.66 28.98
N THR A 427 -26.44 10.10 30.19
CA THR A 427 -25.93 9.22 31.27
C THR A 427 -27.08 8.69 32.15
N ALA A 428 -26.84 7.62 32.91
CA ALA A 428 -27.85 7.00 33.79
C ALA A 428 -28.48 7.95 34.82
N ASN A 429 -27.75 8.99 35.24
CA ASN A 429 -28.20 9.95 36.27
C ASN A 429 -28.82 11.23 35.66
N THR A 430 -29.08 11.24 34.36
CA THR A 430 -29.64 12.42 33.69
C THR A 430 -31.11 12.57 34.05
N THR A 431 -31.48 13.69 34.68
CA THR A 431 -32.88 14.02 35.00
C THR A 431 -33.74 14.13 33.74
N ALA A 432 -35.05 13.85 33.84
CA ALA A 432 -35.96 13.82 32.69
C ALA A 432 -35.92 15.11 31.84
N ASN A 433 -35.89 16.30 32.48
CA ASN A 433 -35.77 17.58 31.77
C ASN A 433 -34.46 17.73 30.98
N LYS A 434 -33.34 17.23 31.52
CA LYS A 434 -32.03 17.24 30.86
C LYS A 434 -32.01 16.25 29.71
N GLN A 435 -32.64 15.07 29.86
CA GLN A 435 -32.79 14.11 28.77
C GLN A 435 -33.54 14.74 27.59
N VAL A 436 -34.70 15.38 27.82
CA VAL A 436 -35.45 16.07 26.77
C VAL A 436 -34.64 17.20 26.13
N THR A 437 -33.87 17.95 26.92
CA THR A 437 -33.01 19.04 26.40
C THR A 437 -31.90 18.50 25.48
N ILE A 438 -31.23 17.43 25.90
CA ILE A 438 -30.21 16.76 25.10
C ILE A 438 -30.84 16.15 23.84
N ALA A 439 -31.99 15.49 23.98
CA ALA A 439 -32.74 14.88 22.89
C ALA A 439 -33.13 15.89 21.81
N LYS A 440 -33.57 17.11 22.19
CA LYS A 440 -33.80 18.21 21.22
C LYS A 440 -32.56 18.54 20.39
N SER A 441 -31.39 18.59 21.03
CA SER A 441 -30.12 18.83 20.32
C SER A 441 -29.77 17.66 19.40
N ILE A 442 -29.98 16.42 19.84
CA ILE A 442 -29.73 15.22 19.03
C ILE A 442 -30.69 15.19 17.84
N ARG A 443 -31.99 15.42 18.06
CA ARG A 443 -33.02 15.49 17.02
C ARG A 443 -32.69 16.54 15.96
N SER A 444 -32.24 17.72 16.37
CA SER A 444 -31.80 18.76 15.41
C SER A 444 -30.63 18.30 14.54
N SER A 445 -29.70 17.50 15.07
CA SER A 445 -28.61 16.90 14.28
C SER A 445 -29.12 15.75 13.40
N TYR A 446 -30.06 14.94 13.89
CA TYR A 446 -30.68 13.82 13.17
C TYR A 446 -31.43 14.30 11.92
N GLU A 447 -32.22 15.37 12.04
CA GLU A 447 -32.98 15.95 10.91
C GLU A 447 -32.10 16.59 9.83
N LYS A 448 -30.83 16.87 10.14
CA LYS A 448 -29.84 17.39 9.18
C LYS A 448 -29.14 16.29 8.40
N LEU A 449 -29.34 15.02 8.75
CA LEU A 449 -28.74 13.91 8.03
C LEU A 449 -29.37 13.78 6.63
N THR A 450 -28.51 13.49 5.65
CA THR A 450 -28.95 13.12 4.30
C THR A 450 -29.59 11.74 4.31
N TYR A 451 -30.30 11.37 3.24
CA TYR A 451 -30.97 10.07 3.17
C TYR A 451 -30.02 8.88 3.37
N LYS A 452 -28.85 8.91 2.72
CA LYS A 452 -27.81 7.88 2.90
C LYS A 452 -27.33 7.77 4.35
N GLN A 453 -27.09 8.92 4.99
CA GLN A 453 -26.65 9.00 6.38
C GLN A 453 -27.73 8.48 7.34
N LEU A 454 -29.00 8.86 7.13
CA LEU A 454 -30.12 8.46 7.97
C LEU A 454 -30.29 6.94 8.04
N LEU A 455 -30.09 6.25 6.90
CA LEU A 455 -30.17 4.79 6.80
C LEU A 455 -29.03 4.06 7.54
N LEU A 456 -27.89 4.72 7.74
CA LEU A 456 -26.78 4.16 8.51
C LEU A 456 -26.96 4.30 10.03
N VAL A 457 -27.93 5.10 10.49
CA VAL A 457 -28.16 5.26 11.94
C VAL A 457 -28.76 3.96 12.51
N PRO A 458 -28.06 3.28 13.45
CA PRO A 458 -28.56 2.03 14.03
C PRO A 458 -29.85 2.25 14.80
N ASN A 459 -30.75 1.25 14.76
CA ASN A 459 -32.09 1.36 15.36
C ASN A 459 -32.04 1.64 16.86
N ASP A 460 -31.07 1.09 17.59
CA ASP A 460 -30.90 1.31 19.03
C ASP A 460 -30.74 2.79 19.38
N TYR A 461 -30.07 3.57 18.54
CA TYR A 461 -29.93 5.02 18.75
C TYR A 461 -31.24 5.78 18.46
N LYS A 462 -32.06 5.29 17.52
CA LYS A 462 -33.40 5.85 17.30
C LYS A 462 -34.31 5.61 18.51
N VAL A 463 -34.27 4.39 19.07
CA VAL A 463 -35.00 4.05 20.29
C VAL A 463 -34.50 4.87 21.49
N LYS A 464 -33.18 5.00 21.67
CA LYS A 464 -32.60 5.86 22.72
C LYS A 464 -33.05 7.32 22.60
N LEU A 465 -33.11 7.85 21.38
CA LEU A 465 -33.58 9.22 21.13
C LEU A 465 -35.07 9.35 21.51
N LEU A 466 -35.92 8.44 21.04
CA LEU A 466 -37.35 8.44 21.34
C LEU A 466 -37.61 8.35 22.85
N ASN A 467 -36.90 7.48 23.57
CA ASN A 467 -37.01 7.36 25.02
C ASN A 467 -36.61 8.67 25.72
N ALA A 468 -35.52 9.31 25.28
CA ALA A 468 -35.08 10.58 25.86
C ALA A 468 -36.04 11.75 25.56
N GLU A 469 -36.73 11.74 24.42
CA GLU A 469 -37.78 12.71 24.07
C GLU A 469 -39.03 12.51 24.94
N ASN A 470 -39.37 11.27 25.25
CA ASN A 470 -40.54 10.90 26.04
C ASN A 470 -40.30 10.90 27.55
N ALA A 471 -39.05 11.10 28.01
CA ALA A 471 -38.65 10.97 29.41
C ALA A 471 -39.52 11.79 30.39
N GLU A 472 -39.90 13.03 30.04
CA GLU A 472 -40.80 13.83 30.90
C GLU A 472 -42.24 13.31 30.87
N GLN A 473 -42.73 12.80 29.73
CA GLN A 473 -44.07 12.25 29.62
C GLN A 473 -44.21 10.93 30.39
N ASP A 474 -43.19 10.08 30.35
CA ASP A 474 -43.13 8.86 31.15
C ASP A 474 -43.09 9.17 32.65
N MET A 475 -42.30 10.18 33.05
CA MET A 475 -42.26 10.68 34.43
C MET A 475 -43.63 11.23 34.87
N ILE A 476 -44.32 11.99 34.02
CA ILE A 476 -45.69 12.48 34.27
C ILE A 476 -46.63 11.30 34.53
N ASN A 477 -46.59 10.27 33.68
CA ASN A 477 -47.45 9.09 33.80
C ASN A 477 -47.16 8.34 35.11
N SER A 478 -45.88 8.17 35.47
CA SER A 478 -45.47 7.55 36.73
C SER A 478 -45.94 8.35 37.94
N LEU A 479 -45.67 9.65 37.97
CA LEU A 479 -46.05 10.53 39.08
C LEU A 479 -47.56 10.58 39.27
N ASN A 480 -48.35 10.74 38.20
CA ASN A 480 -49.81 10.74 38.30
C ASN A 480 -50.34 9.41 38.87
N LYS A 481 -49.72 8.28 38.51
CA LYS A 481 -50.05 6.96 39.06
C LYS A 481 -49.65 6.85 40.54
N GLU A 482 -48.45 7.30 40.91
CA GLU A 482 -47.95 7.30 42.29
C GLU A 482 -48.81 8.19 43.19
N ILE A 483 -49.11 9.42 42.77
CA ILE A 483 -49.94 10.38 43.51
C ILE A 483 -51.33 9.78 43.77
N LYS A 484 -51.95 9.17 42.77
CA LYS A 484 -53.26 8.51 42.89
C LYS A 484 -53.29 7.43 43.97
N ALA A 485 -52.16 6.77 44.27
CA ALA A 485 -52.06 5.73 45.31
C ALA A 485 -51.99 6.29 46.75
N TYR A 486 -51.72 7.59 46.93
CA TYR A 486 -51.70 8.25 48.24
C TYR A 486 -52.99 9.00 48.54
N ILE A 487 -53.52 9.63 47.49
CA ILE A 487 -54.56 10.63 47.61
C ILE A 487 -55.95 9.97 47.63
N GLY A 488 -56.72 10.17 48.70
CA GLY A 488 -58.09 9.68 48.84
C GLY A 488 -59.02 10.77 49.36
N ASP A 489 -60.32 10.65 49.07
CA ASP A 489 -61.28 11.74 49.28
C ASP A 489 -61.83 11.83 50.72
N LYS A 490 -61.73 10.77 51.52
CA LYS A 490 -62.23 10.70 52.92
C LYS A 490 -61.14 10.41 53.96
N GLN A 491 -60.12 9.70 53.52
CA GLN A 491 -58.94 9.28 54.26
C GLN A 491 -57.82 9.15 53.24
N TYR A 492 -56.58 9.31 53.68
CA TYR A 492 -55.47 8.92 52.81
C TYR A 492 -55.58 7.43 52.47
N GLN A 493 -55.18 7.05 51.26
CA GLN A 493 -55.25 5.64 50.82
C GLN A 493 -54.19 4.76 51.49
N ILE A 494 -53.38 5.35 52.36
CA ILE A 494 -52.35 4.70 53.15
C ILE A 494 -52.81 4.52 54.59
N LYS A 495 -52.33 3.45 55.23
CA LYS A 495 -52.53 3.19 56.66
C LYS A 495 -51.14 3.01 57.28
N PRO A 496 -50.49 4.10 57.70
CA PRO A 496 -49.17 4.00 58.31
C PRO A 496 -49.21 3.11 59.56
N THR A 497 -48.09 2.45 59.80
CA THR A 497 -47.72 1.77 61.04
C THR A 497 -46.38 2.34 61.49
N ALA A 498 -45.92 1.99 62.69
CA ALA A 498 -44.58 2.39 63.13
C ALA A 498 -43.49 2.03 62.10
N ASP A 499 -43.56 0.83 61.52
CA ASP A 499 -42.55 0.33 60.58
C ASP A 499 -42.65 0.96 59.18
N SER A 500 -43.87 1.27 58.72
CA SER A 500 -44.10 1.80 57.36
C SER A 500 -44.03 3.33 57.29
N TRP A 501 -44.08 4.04 58.43
CA TRP A 501 -44.12 5.50 58.52
C TRP A 501 -43.02 6.18 57.71
N GLN A 502 -41.75 5.81 57.96
CA GLN A 502 -40.61 6.45 57.31
C GLN A 502 -40.57 6.17 55.81
N GLY A 503 -41.03 4.99 55.38
CA GLY A 503 -41.15 4.63 53.96
C GLY A 503 -42.11 5.57 53.22
N TYR A 504 -43.28 5.85 53.81
CA TYR A 504 -44.23 6.78 53.22
C TYR A 504 -43.70 8.23 53.16
N VAL A 505 -43.06 8.71 54.22
CA VAL A 505 -42.43 10.04 54.25
C VAL A 505 -41.36 10.18 53.17
N ASN A 506 -40.48 9.17 53.05
CA ASN A 506 -39.44 9.16 52.04
C ASN A 506 -40.02 9.16 50.61
N ASN A 507 -41.06 8.38 50.35
CA ASN A 507 -41.67 8.34 49.03
C ASN A 507 -42.39 9.66 48.66
N ILE A 508 -43.07 10.32 49.61
CA ILE A 508 -43.66 11.64 49.37
C ILE A 508 -42.59 12.67 49.04
N ASN A 509 -41.47 12.66 49.77
CA ASN A 509 -40.34 13.54 49.48
C ASN A 509 -39.74 13.26 48.10
N LYS A 510 -39.68 11.98 47.68
CA LYS A 510 -39.29 11.58 46.33
C LYS A 510 -40.24 12.14 45.28
N ILE A 511 -41.55 11.97 45.42
CA ILE A 511 -42.58 12.54 44.52
C ILE A 511 -42.40 14.05 44.36
N VAL A 512 -42.17 14.77 45.46
CA VAL A 512 -41.91 16.22 45.45
C VAL A 512 -40.61 16.57 44.72
N SER A 513 -39.55 15.77 44.92
CA SER A 513 -38.27 15.95 44.22
C SER A 513 -38.40 15.70 42.71
N ASP A 514 -39.06 14.61 42.33
CA ASP A 514 -39.27 14.21 40.94
C ASP A 514 -40.13 15.24 40.20
N TYR A 515 -41.21 15.75 40.82
CA TYR A 515 -42.00 16.86 40.30
C TYR A 515 -41.15 18.10 40.02
N LYS A 516 -40.27 18.48 40.96
CA LYS A 516 -39.38 19.65 40.82
C LYS A 516 -38.35 19.48 39.70
N SER A 517 -38.09 18.25 39.26
CA SER A 517 -37.17 17.96 38.16
C SER A 517 -37.79 18.17 36.77
N LEU A 518 -39.12 18.30 36.68
CA LEU A 518 -39.84 18.54 35.42
C LEU A 518 -39.74 20.01 34.96
N THR A 519 -39.87 20.24 33.65
CA THR A 519 -40.12 21.59 33.12
C THR A 519 -41.47 22.14 33.60
N LYS A 520 -41.62 23.47 33.60
CA LYS A 520 -42.86 24.16 34.02
C LYS A 520 -44.11 23.65 33.30
N ASN A 521 -44.00 23.38 31.99
CA ASN A 521 -45.12 22.91 31.19
C ASN A 521 -45.48 21.45 31.51
N SER A 522 -44.48 20.60 31.74
CA SER A 522 -44.69 19.19 32.11
C SER A 522 -45.21 19.06 33.54
N ALA A 523 -44.70 19.85 34.48
CA ALA A 523 -45.19 19.93 35.85
C ALA A 523 -46.67 20.33 35.93
N ALA A 524 -47.15 21.21 35.04
CA ALA A 524 -48.54 21.61 34.97
C ALA A 524 -49.52 20.48 34.57
N LYS A 525 -49.00 19.37 34.03
CA LYS A 525 -49.78 18.18 33.67
C LYS A 525 -49.92 17.18 34.84
N ILE A 526 -49.30 17.46 35.98
CA ILE A 526 -49.39 16.62 37.18
C ILE A 526 -50.69 16.92 37.92
N ILE A 527 -51.47 15.89 38.16
CA ILE A 527 -52.78 15.97 38.80
C ILE A 527 -52.58 15.84 40.33
N ASP A 528 -53.34 16.61 41.11
CA ASP A 528 -53.36 16.55 42.58
C ASP A 528 -52.02 16.77 43.31
N TYR A 529 -51.03 17.38 42.66
CA TYR A 529 -49.73 17.66 43.28
C TYR A 529 -49.86 18.51 44.55
N ASP A 530 -50.76 19.50 44.57
CA ASP A 530 -51.01 20.32 45.76
C ASP A 530 -51.48 19.47 46.95
N ARG A 531 -52.22 18.38 46.71
CA ARG A 531 -52.66 17.44 47.76
C ARG A 531 -51.49 16.64 48.33
N ILE A 532 -50.43 16.39 47.56
CA ILE A 532 -49.18 15.80 48.04
C ILE A 532 -48.42 16.77 48.94
N LEU A 533 -48.37 18.05 48.59
CA LEU A 533 -47.77 19.08 49.47
C LEU A 533 -48.55 19.23 50.78
N ILE A 534 -49.88 19.11 50.73
CA ILE A 534 -50.73 19.06 51.93
C ILE A 534 -50.40 17.80 52.74
N LEU A 535 -50.38 16.62 52.12
CA LEU A 535 -50.03 15.36 52.77
C LEU A 535 -48.64 15.42 53.44
N GLN A 536 -47.65 16.02 52.79
CA GLN A 536 -46.31 16.22 53.36
C GLN A 536 -46.35 17.06 54.66
N LYS A 537 -47.23 18.06 54.74
CA LYS A 537 -47.45 18.87 55.96
C LYS A 537 -48.24 18.08 57.01
N ASP A 538 -49.24 17.32 56.57
CA ASP A 538 -50.11 16.53 57.44
C ASP A 538 -49.33 15.41 58.12
N PHE A 539 -48.36 14.79 57.44
CA PHE A 539 -47.40 13.87 58.05
C PHE A 539 -46.64 14.51 59.23
N LYS A 540 -46.19 15.77 59.11
CA LYS A 540 -45.50 16.48 60.20
C LYS A 540 -46.42 16.80 61.37
N ALA A 541 -47.67 17.16 61.09
CA ALA A 541 -48.68 17.43 62.11
C ALA A 541 -49.03 16.15 62.88
N ALA A 542 -49.25 15.04 62.17
CA ALA A 542 -49.50 13.73 62.75
C ALA A 542 -48.29 13.20 63.53
N GLU A 543 -47.06 13.38 63.03
CA GLU A 543 -45.82 12.96 63.73
C GLU A 543 -45.72 13.55 65.13
N LYS A 544 -46.09 14.83 65.28
CA LYS A 544 -46.07 15.50 66.58
C LYS A 544 -47.04 14.84 67.56
N VAL A 545 -48.26 14.53 67.09
CA VAL A 545 -49.29 13.89 67.93
C VAL A 545 -48.96 12.43 68.23
N ILE A 546 -48.39 11.69 67.25
CA ILE A 546 -47.88 10.34 67.47
C ILE A 546 -46.87 10.34 68.62
N LYS A 547 -45.91 11.29 68.62
CA LYS A 547 -44.94 11.46 69.71
C LYS A 547 -45.58 11.83 71.04
N ASP A 548 -46.60 12.68 71.04
CA ASP A 548 -47.36 13.04 72.26
C ASP A 548 -48.13 11.82 72.82
N ILE A 549 -48.67 10.96 71.96
CA ILE A 549 -49.33 9.70 72.34
C ILE A 549 -48.33 8.69 72.89
N ASP A 550 -47.20 8.50 72.22
CA ASP A 550 -46.13 7.62 72.71
C ASP A 550 -45.56 8.11 74.05
N GLY A 551 -45.44 9.44 74.20
CA GLY A 551 -45.06 10.09 75.46
C GLY A 551 -46.06 9.81 76.58
N TYR A 552 -47.36 9.93 76.30
CA TYR A 552 -48.41 9.54 77.25
C TYR A 552 -48.35 8.05 77.60
N LYS A 553 -48.22 7.16 76.61
CA LYS A 553 -48.13 5.71 76.82
C LYS A 553 -46.95 5.34 77.72
N LYS A 554 -45.78 5.95 77.51
CA LYS A 554 -44.61 5.80 78.38
C LYS A 554 -44.88 6.30 79.80
N LEU A 555 -45.52 7.47 79.93
CA LEU A 555 -45.88 8.04 81.24
C LEU A 555 -46.88 7.15 82.00
N ALA A 556 -47.88 6.58 81.31
CA ALA A 556 -48.88 5.68 81.87
C ALA A 556 -48.29 4.36 82.40
N ASN A 557 -47.23 3.86 81.76
CA ASN A 557 -46.54 2.64 82.16
C ASN A 557 -45.44 2.86 83.22
N THR A 558 -45.21 4.10 83.65
CA THR A 558 -44.18 4.42 84.65
C THR A 558 -44.75 4.30 86.07
N ALA A 559 -44.14 3.45 86.91
CA ALA A 559 -44.57 3.28 88.30
C ALA A 559 -44.43 4.59 89.11
N GLY A 560 -45.45 4.93 89.91
CA GLY A 560 -45.44 6.09 90.82
C GLY A 560 -45.92 7.43 90.23
N VAL A 561 -46.44 7.46 89.01
CA VAL A 561 -47.03 8.69 88.42
C VAL A 561 -48.40 9.01 89.04
N THR A 562 -48.63 10.27 89.41
CA THR A 562 -49.90 10.72 90.00
C THR A 562 -51.05 10.74 88.99
N GLU A 563 -52.26 10.42 89.45
CA GLU A 563 -53.49 10.44 88.62
C GLU A 563 -53.74 11.82 87.99
N SER A 564 -53.48 12.91 88.72
CA SER A 564 -53.61 14.28 88.21
C SER A 564 -52.68 14.58 87.03
N LYS A 565 -51.46 14.01 87.04
CA LYS A 565 -50.48 14.16 85.96
C LYS A 565 -50.87 13.34 84.73
N LEU A 566 -51.41 12.13 84.92
CA LEU A 566 -51.95 11.30 83.84
C LEU A 566 -53.18 11.95 83.19
N LYS A 567 -54.11 12.48 83.98
CA LYS A 567 -55.31 13.20 83.49
C LYS A 567 -54.93 14.44 82.67
N THR A 568 -53.94 15.19 83.14
CA THR A 568 -53.42 16.38 82.44
C THR A 568 -52.73 15.99 81.12
N SER A 569 -51.87 14.97 81.14
CA SER A 569 -51.19 14.47 79.95
C SER A 569 -52.18 13.93 78.91
N TYR A 570 -53.13 13.09 79.33
CA TYR A 570 -54.19 12.58 78.46
C TYR A 570 -55.02 13.71 77.85
N SER A 571 -55.45 14.69 78.65
CA SER A 571 -56.24 15.83 78.17
C SER A 571 -55.47 16.69 77.16
N ASN A 572 -54.17 16.89 77.38
CA ASN A 572 -53.32 17.66 76.45
C ASN A 572 -53.09 16.90 75.14
N THR A 573 -52.79 15.60 75.20
CA THR A 573 -52.61 14.74 74.03
C THR A 573 -53.91 14.58 73.25
N LEU A 574 -55.05 14.39 73.93
CA LEU A 574 -56.38 14.33 73.30
C LEU A 574 -56.74 15.66 72.65
N LYS A 575 -56.44 16.80 73.29
CA LYS A 575 -56.62 18.13 72.71
C LYS A 575 -55.71 18.34 71.49
N ALA A 576 -54.50 17.79 71.48
CA ALA A 576 -53.62 17.85 70.33
C ALA A 576 -54.13 16.97 69.18
N TYR A 577 -54.62 15.77 69.47
CA TYR A 577 -55.24 14.85 68.51
C TYR A 577 -56.55 15.41 67.92
N ASN A 578 -57.44 15.97 68.74
CA ASN A 578 -58.69 16.57 68.28
C ASN A 578 -58.51 17.88 67.51
N LYS A 579 -57.32 18.49 67.56
CA LYS A 579 -56.98 19.65 66.70
C LYS A 579 -56.57 19.25 65.29
N LEU A 580 -56.24 17.98 65.07
CA LEU A 580 -55.93 17.46 63.75
C LEU A 580 -57.20 17.34 62.91
N THR A 581 -57.10 17.55 61.61
CA THR A 581 -58.18 17.24 60.66
C THR A 581 -58.41 15.73 60.55
N THR A 582 -59.56 15.28 60.03
CA THR A 582 -59.83 13.85 59.80
C THR A 582 -58.74 13.16 58.96
N LEU A 583 -58.21 13.86 57.95
CA LEU A 583 -57.10 13.37 57.13
C LEU A 583 -55.82 13.22 57.96
N GLN A 584 -55.48 14.21 58.78
CA GLN A 584 -54.32 14.13 59.68
C GLN A 584 -54.49 13.05 60.75
N GLN A 585 -55.68 12.89 61.32
CA GLN A 585 -55.99 11.84 62.30
C GLN A 585 -55.83 10.45 61.70
N SER A 586 -56.18 10.26 60.42
CA SER A 586 -56.01 8.97 59.72
C SER A 586 -54.55 8.51 59.62
N LEU A 587 -53.59 9.44 59.77
CA LEU A 587 -52.15 9.14 59.78
C LEU A 587 -51.63 8.77 61.17
N VAL A 588 -52.36 9.11 62.25
CA VAL A 588 -51.93 8.85 63.64
C VAL A 588 -52.16 7.38 63.99
N TYR A 589 -51.20 6.53 63.63
CA TYR A 589 -51.35 5.07 63.70
C TYR A 589 -51.52 4.51 65.12
N ASN A 590 -51.07 5.23 66.15
CA ASN A 590 -51.18 4.85 67.56
C ASN A 590 -52.42 5.46 68.26
N ALA A 591 -53.30 6.15 67.53
CA ALA A 591 -54.46 6.83 68.09
C ALA A 591 -55.49 5.88 68.72
N GLN A 592 -55.76 4.73 68.10
CA GLN A 592 -56.84 3.84 68.56
C GLN A 592 -56.61 3.34 69.98
N GLU A 593 -55.39 2.91 70.30
CA GLU A 593 -55.02 2.45 71.64
C GLU A 593 -55.11 3.59 72.65
N PHE A 594 -54.67 4.80 72.28
CA PHE A 594 -54.77 5.99 73.12
C PHE A 594 -56.22 6.39 73.43
N LEU A 595 -57.08 6.44 72.41
CA LEU A 595 -58.49 6.80 72.55
C LEU A 595 -59.28 5.77 73.37
N ASN A 596 -58.89 4.50 73.31
CA ASN A 596 -59.47 3.43 74.11
C ASN A 596 -58.96 3.39 75.56
N SER A 597 -57.89 4.13 75.87
CA SER A 597 -57.25 4.17 77.20
C SER A 597 -57.64 5.42 77.99
N SER A 598 -58.88 5.90 77.83
CA SER A 598 -59.35 7.11 78.50
C SER A 598 -59.32 6.96 80.03
N PRO A 599 -58.66 7.86 80.79
CA PRO A 599 -58.77 7.85 82.24
C PRO A 599 -60.23 8.10 82.64
N ASN A 600 -60.71 7.38 83.65
CA ASN A 600 -62.05 7.62 84.20
C ASN A 600 -62.20 9.11 84.55
N ILE A 601 -63.06 9.80 83.81
CA ILE A 601 -63.41 11.19 84.13
C ILE A 601 -64.39 11.13 85.29
N THR A 602 -63.89 11.04 86.51
CA THR A 602 -64.61 11.60 87.66
C THR A 602 -64.52 13.13 87.51
N VAL A 603 -65.61 13.73 87.04
CA VAL A 603 -65.85 15.16 87.26
C VAL A 603 -66.11 15.31 88.75
N GLY A 604 -65.20 16.03 89.41
CA GLY A 604 -65.29 16.30 90.84
C GLY A 604 -66.64 16.94 91.18
N ASN A 605 -67.19 16.50 92.31
CA ASN A 605 -68.30 17.13 92.99
C ASN A 605 -68.10 18.66 93.03
N ASN A 606 -68.88 19.38 92.21
CA ASN A 606 -69.58 20.61 92.54
C ASN A 606 -70.22 21.20 91.26
N GLY A 607 -71.44 20.75 90.94
CA GLY A 607 -72.32 21.31 89.91
C GLY A 607 -72.93 20.26 88.98
N ASN A 608 -74.26 20.19 88.92
CA ASN A 608 -75.08 19.20 88.20
C ASN A 608 -74.67 18.94 86.73
N GLU A 609 -74.88 17.71 86.25
CA GLU A 609 -74.79 17.40 84.81
C GLU A 609 -75.70 18.35 84.00
N PRO A 610 -75.25 18.89 82.86
CA PRO A 610 -76.11 19.73 82.04
C PRO A 610 -77.29 18.93 81.51
N THR A 611 -78.49 19.49 81.62
CA THR A 611 -79.75 18.85 81.23
C THR A 611 -79.79 18.47 79.74
N ASP A 612 -78.97 19.10 78.91
CA ASP A 612 -78.84 18.90 77.46
C ASP A 612 -77.58 18.08 77.05
N LYS A 613 -77.00 17.30 77.97
CA LYS A 613 -75.89 16.37 77.68
C LYS A 613 -76.25 15.34 76.60
N ALA A 614 -77.42 14.74 76.69
CA ALA A 614 -77.90 13.76 75.71
C ALA A 614 -78.02 14.37 74.29
N ASP A 615 -78.45 15.63 74.20
CA ASP A 615 -78.51 16.37 72.93
C ASP A 615 -77.12 16.65 72.35
N ALA A 616 -76.14 16.95 73.20
CA ALA A 616 -74.74 17.13 72.78
C ALA A 616 -74.11 15.83 72.28
N GLU A 617 -74.40 14.70 72.93
CA GLU A 617 -73.92 13.38 72.49
C GLU A 617 -74.61 12.91 71.21
N ALA A 618 -75.92 13.15 71.06
CA ALA A 618 -76.64 12.88 69.82
C ALA A 618 -76.14 13.76 68.65
N LEU A 619 -75.85 15.03 68.92
CA LEU A 619 -75.27 15.93 67.92
C LEU A 619 -73.86 15.51 67.51
N LYS A 620 -73.03 15.04 68.46
CA LYS A 620 -71.71 14.46 68.16
C LYS A 620 -71.83 13.33 67.13
N VAL A 621 -72.81 12.44 67.27
CA VAL A 621 -73.05 11.34 66.29
C VAL A 621 -73.41 11.89 64.92
N LYS A 622 -74.28 12.91 64.83
CA LYS A 622 -74.66 13.53 63.55
C LYS A 622 -73.47 14.24 62.87
N ILE A 623 -72.69 15.00 63.64
CA ILE A 623 -71.50 15.72 63.15
C ILE A 623 -70.45 14.73 62.61
N GLN A 624 -70.39 13.51 63.16
CA GLN A 624 -69.47 12.48 62.70
C GLN A 624 -69.73 12.06 61.24
N ALA A 625 -70.98 12.15 60.76
CA ALA A 625 -71.33 11.80 59.39
C ALA A 625 -70.68 12.74 58.35
N PHE A 626 -70.41 14.00 58.70
CA PHE A 626 -69.74 14.97 57.82
C PHE A 626 -68.28 14.65 57.51
N ALA A 627 -67.65 13.74 58.26
CA ALA A 627 -66.33 13.21 57.92
C ALA A 627 -66.33 12.51 56.54
N ASN A 628 -67.50 12.08 56.06
CA ASN A 628 -67.68 11.44 54.78
C ASN A 628 -68.52 12.33 53.84
N VAL A 629 -67.90 13.37 53.26
CA VAL A 629 -68.59 14.28 52.34
C VAL A 629 -69.06 13.57 51.06
N THR A 630 -68.38 12.52 50.60
CA THR A 630 -68.70 11.92 49.29
C THR A 630 -69.95 11.05 49.27
N SER A 631 -70.53 10.70 50.43
CA SER A 631 -71.86 10.07 50.49
C SER A 631 -73.00 11.06 50.24
N TYR A 632 -72.69 12.36 50.12
CA TYR A 632 -73.67 13.40 49.95
C TYR A 632 -73.72 13.93 48.52
N THR A 633 -74.93 14.25 48.07
CA THR A 633 -75.13 15.31 47.08
C THR A 633 -74.98 16.68 47.75
N PHE A 634 -74.69 17.73 46.98
CA PHE A 634 -74.59 19.08 47.53
C PHE A 634 -75.83 19.50 48.34
N THR A 635 -77.03 19.23 47.82
CA THR A 635 -78.29 19.58 48.49
C THR A 635 -78.48 18.84 49.82
N GLN A 636 -78.14 17.55 49.88
CA GLN A 636 -78.22 16.78 51.14
C GLN A 636 -77.20 17.28 52.16
N PHE A 637 -75.96 17.52 51.71
CA PHE A 637 -74.88 18.02 52.57
C PHE A 637 -75.24 19.39 53.15
N GLU A 638 -75.76 20.29 52.32
CA GLU A 638 -76.21 21.62 52.71
C GLU A 638 -77.27 21.57 53.81
N ALA A 639 -78.32 20.76 53.63
CA ALA A 639 -79.39 20.64 54.60
C ALA A 639 -78.91 20.10 55.95
N GLU A 640 -78.11 19.03 55.95
CA GLU A 640 -77.66 18.40 57.20
C GLU A 640 -76.65 19.26 57.97
N VAL A 641 -75.73 19.93 57.27
CA VAL A 641 -74.73 20.82 57.91
C VAL A 641 -75.40 22.03 58.53
N GLU A 642 -76.40 22.62 57.86
CA GLU A 642 -77.16 23.73 58.42
C GLU A 642 -77.97 23.30 59.65
N GLU A 643 -78.56 22.11 59.63
CA GLU A 643 -79.31 21.57 60.76
C GLU A 643 -78.39 21.26 61.96
N ALA A 644 -77.25 20.61 61.74
CA ALA A 644 -76.27 20.37 62.79
C ALA A 644 -75.71 21.68 63.37
N THR A 645 -75.52 22.71 62.53
CA THR A 645 -75.12 24.05 62.98
C THR A 645 -76.18 24.69 63.87
N LYS A 646 -77.46 24.55 63.52
CA LYS A 646 -78.58 25.03 64.34
C LYS A 646 -78.65 24.28 65.67
N GLN A 647 -78.51 22.95 65.66
CA GLN A 647 -78.50 22.11 66.86
C GLN A 647 -77.34 22.47 67.79
N TYR A 648 -76.13 22.67 67.28
CA TYR A 648 -74.97 23.08 68.08
C TYR A 648 -75.19 24.43 68.78
N LYS A 649 -75.79 25.40 68.07
CA LYS A 649 -76.08 26.73 68.63
C LYS A 649 -77.10 26.70 69.77
N LYS A 650 -77.99 25.71 69.80
CA LYS A 650 -79.01 25.52 70.85
C LYS A 650 -78.43 24.94 72.16
N LEU A 651 -77.26 24.29 72.11
CA LEU A 651 -76.64 23.68 73.30
C LEU A 651 -76.10 24.74 74.28
N SER A 652 -76.21 24.42 75.57
CA SER A 652 -75.65 25.16 76.69
C SER A 652 -74.11 25.15 76.65
N SER A 653 -73.48 26.18 77.23
CA SER A 653 -72.02 26.30 77.28
C SER A 653 -71.33 25.09 77.93
N PRO A 654 -71.87 24.51 79.04
CA PRO A 654 -71.36 23.26 79.59
C PRO A 654 -71.57 22.05 78.65
N ALA A 655 -72.73 21.92 78.01
CA ALA A 655 -73.04 20.78 77.12
C ALA A 655 -72.20 20.77 75.82
N ARG A 656 -71.83 21.94 75.28
CA ARG A 656 -70.93 22.04 74.11
C ARG A 656 -69.58 21.34 74.32
N LYS A 657 -69.12 21.19 75.58
CA LYS A 657 -67.88 20.46 75.90
C LYS A 657 -67.99 18.95 75.62
N TYR A 658 -69.21 18.42 75.52
CA TYR A 658 -69.48 17.02 75.17
C TYR A 658 -69.53 16.78 73.64
N VAL A 659 -69.70 17.84 72.84
CA VAL A 659 -69.57 17.79 71.37
C VAL A 659 -68.10 17.83 70.97
N THR A 660 -67.44 16.69 71.20
CA THR A 660 -65.98 16.56 71.10
C THR A 660 -65.43 16.62 69.66
N ASN A 661 -66.29 16.60 68.64
CA ASN A 661 -65.95 16.63 67.21
C ASN A 661 -66.47 17.87 66.46
N TYR A 662 -66.66 19.00 67.15
CA TYR A 662 -67.17 20.25 66.57
C TYR A 662 -66.33 20.82 65.39
N ASP A 663 -65.07 20.43 65.29
CA ASP A 663 -64.17 20.76 64.18
C ASP A 663 -64.69 20.24 62.83
N LEU A 664 -65.35 19.07 62.80
CA LEU A 664 -65.95 18.51 61.59
C LEU A 664 -67.09 19.39 61.08
N LEU A 665 -67.94 19.90 61.99
CA LEU A 665 -69.02 20.83 61.66
C LEU A 665 -68.49 22.16 61.11
N THR A 666 -67.39 22.66 61.70
CA THR A 666 -66.72 23.87 61.21
C THR A 666 -66.13 23.67 59.81
N THR A 667 -65.55 22.50 59.55
CA THR A 667 -65.00 22.14 58.23
C THR A 667 -66.11 22.00 57.19
N ALA A 668 -67.18 21.29 57.50
CA ALA A 668 -68.34 21.11 56.63
C ALA A 668 -69.01 22.45 56.25
N THR A 669 -69.09 23.39 57.20
CA THR A 669 -69.61 24.74 56.95
C THR A 669 -68.73 25.54 55.97
N LYS A 670 -67.40 25.38 56.05
CA LYS A 670 -66.45 26.00 55.11
C LYS A 670 -66.58 25.41 53.72
N ASP A 671 -66.72 24.08 53.62
CA ASP A 671 -66.91 23.38 52.34
C ASP A 671 -68.20 23.82 51.66
N LEU A 672 -69.30 23.91 52.40
CA LEU A 672 -70.58 24.45 51.91
C LEU A 672 -70.42 25.87 51.34
N THR A 673 -69.72 26.75 52.06
CA THR A 673 -69.50 28.15 51.63
C THR A 673 -68.66 28.23 50.36
N GLY A 674 -67.60 27.42 50.26
CA GLY A 674 -66.72 27.37 49.08
C GLY A 674 -67.46 26.89 47.82
N VAL A 675 -68.27 25.83 47.94
CA VAL A 675 -69.05 25.29 46.82
C VAL A 675 -70.14 26.27 46.37
N ARG A 676 -70.82 26.97 47.29
CA ARG A 676 -71.79 28.03 46.93
C ARG A 676 -71.13 29.13 46.11
N ALA A 677 -69.92 29.56 46.49
CA ALA A 677 -69.18 30.58 45.73
C ALA A 677 -68.80 30.07 44.33
N PHE A 678 -68.47 28.79 44.19
CA PHE A 678 -68.20 28.16 42.90
C PHE A 678 -69.45 28.03 42.02
N HIS A 679 -70.58 27.54 42.57
CA HIS A 679 -71.85 27.44 41.85
C HIS A 679 -72.30 28.80 41.28
N LYS A 680 -72.05 29.90 41.99
CA LYS A 680 -72.29 31.26 41.44
C LYS A 680 -71.46 31.55 40.18
N LYS A 681 -70.21 31.08 40.11
CA LYS A 681 -69.37 31.22 38.91
C LYS A 681 -69.86 30.32 37.76
N VAL A 682 -70.27 29.10 38.08
CA VAL A 682 -70.89 28.17 37.11
C VAL A 682 -72.15 28.80 36.51
N GLN A 683 -73.03 29.33 37.35
CA GLN A 683 -74.26 29.99 36.92
C GLN A 683 -73.98 31.21 36.02
N ALA A 684 -73.02 32.07 36.40
CA ALA A 684 -72.63 33.23 35.60
C ALA A 684 -72.04 32.87 34.22
N ALA A 685 -71.47 31.66 34.07
CA ALA A 685 -71.04 31.12 32.80
C ALA A 685 -72.22 30.56 31.99
N ARG A 686 -73.15 29.84 32.63
CA ARG A 686 -74.37 29.31 31.97
C ARG A 686 -75.25 30.41 31.36
N GLU A 687 -75.36 31.54 32.04
CA GLU A 687 -76.20 32.66 31.63
C GLU A 687 -75.57 33.56 30.55
N GLU A 688 -74.30 33.34 30.18
CA GLU A 688 -73.65 34.10 29.11
C GLU A 688 -74.07 33.59 27.73
N LEU A 689 -74.66 34.47 26.91
CA LEU A 689 -75.22 34.14 25.60
C LEU A 689 -74.23 34.34 24.45
N ASP A 690 -73.17 35.12 24.66
CA ASP A 690 -72.10 35.32 23.67
C ASP A 690 -71.09 34.17 23.75
N VAL A 691 -70.90 33.43 22.65
CA VAL A 691 -70.05 32.22 22.59
C VAL A 691 -68.61 32.50 23.03
N ALA A 692 -68.05 33.65 22.64
CA ALA A 692 -66.67 34.01 22.97
C ALA A 692 -66.50 34.42 24.44
N LYS A 693 -67.47 35.17 25.00
CA LYS A 693 -67.49 35.51 26.42
C LYS A 693 -67.80 34.30 27.29
N GLN A 694 -68.70 33.41 26.84
CA GLN A 694 -69.05 32.18 27.55
C GLN A 694 -67.83 31.27 27.64
N THR A 695 -67.06 31.12 26.55
CA THR A 695 -65.80 30.36 26.55
C THR A 695 -64.81 30.88 27.60
N LYS A 696 -64.56 32.19 27.67
CA LYS A 696 -63.67 32.79 28.70
C LYS A 696 -64.18 32.58 30.13
N LYS A 697 -65.49 32.63 30.33
CA LYS A 697 -66.11 32.35 31.63
C LYS A 697 -65.99 30.88 32.00
N ILE A 698 -66.14 29.96 31.05
CA ILE A 698 -65.91 28.52 31.25
C ILE A 698 -64.44 28.26 31.62
N GLU A 699 -63.46 28.87 30.95
CA GLU A 699 -62.03 28.76 31.33
C GLU A 699 -61.79 29.21 32.78
N SER A 700 -62.43 30.31 33.20
CA SER A 700 -62.38 30.79 34.58
C SER A 700 -63.04 29.82 35.57
N VAL A 701 -64.12 29.15 35.16
CA VAL A 701 -64.79 28.10 35.95
C VAL A 701 -63.90 26.86 36.05
N GLU A 702 -63.30 26.38 34.97
CA GLU A 702 -62.36 25.25 34.97
C GLU A 702 -61.16 25.52 35.90
N ALA A 703 -60.57 26.72 35.80
CA ALA A 703 -59.50 27.15 36.68
C ALA A 703 -59.95 27.29 38.15
N ALA A 704 -61.20 27.69 38.40
CA ALA A 704 -61.75 27.76 39.75
C ALA A 704 -62.06 26.36 40.32
N TYR A 705 -62.58 25.44 39.51
CA TYR A 705 -62.87 24.06 39.89
C TYR A 705 -61.59 23.32 40.26
N ALA A 706 -60.54 23.46 39.45
CA ALA A 706 -59.23 22.89 39.72
C ALA A 706 -58.61 23.37 41.05
N LYS A 707 -58.97 24.58 41.52
CA LYS A 707 -58.48 25.15 42.78
C LYS A 707 -59.33 24.79 44.00
N LEU A 708 -60.49 24.16 43.82
CA LEU A 708 -61.34 23.75 44.93
C LEU A 708 -60.69 22.58 45.71
N PRO A 709 -60.80 22.55 47.05
CA PRO A 709 -60.51 21.36 47.85
C PRO A 709 -61.35 20.15 47.40
N ALA A 710 -60.86 18.93 47.60
CA ALA A 710 -61.47 17.69 47.08
C ALA A 710 -62.96 17.52 47.46
N ASN A 711 -63.32 17.78 48.72
CA ASN A 711 -64.72 17.75 49.16
C ASN A 711 -65.59 18.74 48.38
N GLN A 712 -65.06 19.95 48.13
CA GLN A 712 -65.76 20.99 47.39
C GLN A 712 -65.86 20.64 45.91
N GLN A 713 -64.83 20.01 45.32
CA GLN A 713 -64.89 19.48 43.95
C GLN A 713 -65.97 18.41 43.82
N HIS A 714 -66.02 17.42 44.72
CA HIS A 714 -67.05 16.37 44.69
C HIS A 714 -68.46 16.98 44.72
N LEU A 715 -68.72 17.88 45.67
CA LEU A 715 -70.02 18.53 45.81
C LEU A 715 -70.35 19.44 44.61
N ALA A 716 -69.35 20.07 43.98
CA ALA A 716 -69.50 20.94 42.82
C ALA A 716 -69.58 20.20 41.47
N LYS A 717 -69.17 18.93 41.44
CA LYS A 717 -68.91 18.16 40.22
C LYS A 717 -70.10 18.11 39.27
N ALA A 718 -71.29 17.82 39.79
CA ALA A 718 -72.49 17.68 38.97
C ALA A 718 -72.80 18.96 38.17
N GLN A 719 -72.71 20.14 38.81
CA GLN A 719 -72.97 21.41 38.12
C GLN A 719 -71.84 21.79 37.14
N TYR A 720 -70.60 21.45 37.48
CA TYR A 720 -69.45 21.67 36.61
C TYR A 720 -69.53 20.82 35.32
N GLU A 721 -69.78 19.51 35.44
CA GLU A 721 -69.91 18.60 34.30
C GLU A 721 -71.10 18.97 33.41
N ASP A 722 -72.22 19.36 34.01
CA ASP A 722 -73.40 19.83 33.27
C ASP A 722 -73.13 21.13 32.49
N LEU A 723 -72.36 22.08 33.03
CA LEU A 723 -71.93 23.28 32.28
C LEU A 723 -71.07 22.90 31.06
N LEU A 724 -70.13 21.97 31.23
CA LEU A 724 -69.25 21.56 30.14
C LEU A 724 -69.99 20.82 29.02
N LYS A 725 -71.01 20.03 29.38
CA LYS A 725 -71.85 19.27 28.45
C LYS A 725 -72.79 20.17 27.64
N ASN A 726 -73.26 21.27 28.23
CA ASN A 726 -74.27 22.16 27.65
C ASN A 726 -73.71 23.52 27.18
N ARG A 727 -72.40 23.62 26.93
CA ARG A 727 -71.78 24.85 26.41
C ARG A 727 -72.24 25.17 24.99
N LEU A 728 -72.30 26.45 24.64
CA LEU A 728 -72.57 26.88 23.26
C LEU A 728 -71.45 26.42 22.33
N VAL A 729 -71.82 25.94 21.15
CA VAL A 729 -70.90 25.45 20.12
C VAL A 729 -70.84 26.46 18.98
N ASP A 730 -69.64 26.93 18.63
CA ASP A 730 -69.42 27.73 17.42
C ASP A 730 -69.38 26.80 16.20
N THR A 731 -70.42 26.85 15.36
CA THR A 731 -70.53 26.04 14.14
C THR A 731 -69.72 26.57 12.96
N THR A 732 -69.01 27.70 13.11
CA THR A 732 -68.15 28.31 12.07
C THR A 732 -66.65 28.12 12.33
N ALA A 733 -66.26 27.55 13.46
CA ALA A 733 -64.87 27.32 13.81
C ALA A 733 -64.21 26.25 12.92
N PRO A 734 -63.00 26.48 12.38
CA PRO A 734 -62.21 25.47 11.69
C PRO A 734 -62.03 24.23 12.56
N ASP A 735 -62.13 23.03 11.97
CA ASP A 735 -61.87 21.78 12.68
C ASP A 735 -60.38 21.67 13.01
N ILE A 736 -59.99 22.21 14.17
CA ILE A 736 -58.62 22.20 14.67
C ILE A 736 -58.13 20.77 14.89
N SER A 737 -59.02 19.85 15.27
CA SER A 737 -58.65 18.45 15.47
C SER A 737 -58.27 17.79 14.14
N LYS A 738 -59.03 18.06 13.08
CA LYS A 738 -58.68 17.63 11.72
C LYS A 738 -57.37 18.25 11.24
N LEU A 739 -57.17 19.56 11.44
CA LEU A 739 -55.91 20.22 11.06
C LEU A 739 -54.70 19.65 11.81
N ILE A 740 -54.82 19.35 13.11
CA ILE A 740 -53.75 18.69 13.88
C ILE A 740 -53.43 17.31 13.28
N GLN A 741 -54.45 16.52 12.93
CA GLN A 741 -54.24 15.21 12.30
C GLN A 741 -53.56 15.34 10.93
N ASP A 742 -53.99 16.30 10.10
CA ASP A 742 -53.40 16.52 8.78
C ASP A 742 -51.95 17.02 8.86
N ILE A 743 -51.65 17.89 9.84
CA ILE A 743 -50.26 18.31 10.11
C ILE A 743 -49.41 17.13 10.61
N ALA A 744 -49.97 16.24 11.43
CA ALA A 744 -49.26 15.04 11.89
C ALA A 744 -48.97 14.08 10.72
N ALA A 745 -49.86 14.02 9.73
CA ALA A 745 -49.70 13.18 8.54
C ALA A 745 -48.69 13.73 7.52
N ILE A 746 -48.17 14.96 7.70
CA ILE A 746 -47.12 15.53 6.82
C ILE A 746 -45.89 14.63 6.79
N GLU A 747 -45.49 14.11 7.95
CA GLU A 747 -44.29 13.28 8.11
C GLU A 747 -44.61 11.90 8.67
N THR A 748 -44.03 10.86 8.08
CA THR A 748 -44.10 9.48 8.56
C THR A 748 -42.78 8.80 8.21
N ASP A 749 -42.23 8.04 9.15
CA ASP A 749 -40.92 7.38 9.02
C ASP A 749 -39.79 8.35 8.64
N ASP A 750 -39.75 9.52 9.29
CA ASP A 750 -38.75 10.58 9.08
C ASP A 750 -38.70 11.18 7.66
N LEU A 751 -39.73 10.95 6.84
CA LEU A 751 -39.89 11.49 5.48
C LEU A 751 -41.19 12.26 5.35
N TYR A 752 -41.24 13.23 4.43
CA TYR A 752 -42.51 13.83 4.04
C TYR A 752 -43.26 12.89 3.11
N LYS A 753 -44.55 12.66 3.39
CA LYS A 753 -45.43 11.77 2.60
C LYS A 753 -46.50 12.51 1.82
N VAL A 754 -46.53 13.83 1.97
CA VAL A 754 -47.46 14.74 1.30
C VAL A 754 -46.74 15.57 0.25
N SER A 755 -47.49 16.14 -0.70
CA SER A 755 -46.90 16.99 -1.73
C SER A 755 -46.53 18.38 -1.19
N ILE A 756 -45.69 19.11 -1.93
CA ILE A 756 -45.42 20.52 -1.65
C ILE A 756 -46.73 21.33 -1.62
N GLN A 757 -47.68 21.01 -2.51
CA GLN A 757 -48.97 21.69 -2.57
C GLN A 757 -49.81 21.45 -1.32
N ASP A 758 -49.80 20.23 -0.77
CA ASP A 758 -50.51 19.90 0.46
C ASP A 758 -49.94 20.68 1.66
N ILE A 759 -48.61 20.77 1.77
CA ILE A 759 -47.93 21.57 2.80
C ILE A 759 -48.35 23.05 2.68
N GLN A 760 -48.39 23.60 1.47
CA GLN A 760 -48.85 24.98 1.23
C GLN A 760 -50.33 25.17 1.57
N ASN A 761 -51.18 24.19 1.26
CA ASN A 761 -52.60 24.22 1.61
C ASN A 761 -52.80 24.21 3.13
N LEU A 762 -52.07 23.37 3.86
CA LEU A 762 -52.08 23.34 5.33
C LEU A 762 -51.54 24.65 5.93
N ALA A 763 -50.49 25.23 5.34
CA ALA A 763 -49.97 26.54 5.72
C ALA A 763 -51.04 27.64 5.59
N ASN A 764 -51.79 27.64 4.49
CA ASN A 764 -52.87 28.59 4.26
C ASN A 764 -54.03 28.40 5.26
N GLN A 765 -54.40 27.15 5.57
CA GLN A 765 -55.41 26.86 6.59
C GLN A 765 -54.97 27.35 7.98
N TYR A 766 -53.73 27.02 8.39
CA TYR A 766 -53.16 27.48 9.65
C TYR A 766 -53.07 29.01 9.73
N ASN A 767 -52.69 29.69 8.65
CA ASN A 767 -52.54 31.14 8.64
C ASN A 767 -53.87 31.89 8.82
N LYS A 768 -54.99 31.31 8.35
CA LYS A 768 -56.35 31.84 8.53
C LYS A 768 -56.88 31.73 9.96
N LEU A 769 -56.25 30.92 10.82
CA LEU A 769 -56.66 30.75 12.22
C LEU A 769 -56.45 32.03 13.04
N SER A 770 -57.34 32.23 14.01
CA SER A 770 -57.19 33.25 15.06
C SER A 770 -55.96 33.00 15.94
N SER A 771 -55.50 34.03 16.67
CA SER A 771 -54.38 33.89 17.61
C SER A 771 -54.64 32.88 18.73
N SER A 772 -55.90 32.67 19.13
CA SER A 772 -56.30 31.63 20.08
C SER A 772 -56.27 30.24 19.46
N ASP A 773 -56.78 30.09 18.24
CA ASP A 773 -56.84 28.79 17.57
C ASP A 773 -55.47 28.29 17.13
N LYS A 774 -54.56 29.18 16.71
CA LYS A 774 -53.15 28.83 16.44
C LYS A 774 -52.48 28.18 17.65
N LYS A 775 -52.80 28.62 18.87
CA LYS A 775 -52.26 28.04 20.12
C LYS A 775 -52.81 26.63 20.39
N ARG A 776 -53.97 26.28 19.82
CA ARG A 776 -54.60 24.96 19.96
C ARG A 776 -53.98 23.93 19.01
N VAL A 777 -53.32 24.36 17.93
CA VAL A 777 -52.58 23.48 17.01
C VAL A 777 -51.23 23.10 17.63
N THR A 778 -51.23 22.06 18.45
CA THR A 778 -50.09 21.66 19.29
C THR A 778 -48.86 21.19 18.50
N ASN A 779 -49.03 20.80 17.24
CA ASN A 779 -47.98 20.29 16.35
C ASN A 779 -47.60 21.26 15.21
N ALA A 780 -47.93 22.55 15.32
CA ALA A 780 -47.63 23.56 14.29
C ALA A 780 -46.14 23.69 13.93
N SER A 781 -45.23 23.21 14.79
CA SER A 781 -43.79 23.14 14.50
C SER A 781 -43.45 22.23 13.31
N ILE A 782 -44.19 21.13 13.12
CA ILE A 782 -44.00 20.22 11.98
C ILE A 782 -44.27 20.97 10.68
N LEU A 783 -45.42 21.66 10.59
CA LEU A 783 -45.80 22.46 9.43
C LEU A 783 -44.79 23.60 9.17
N THR A 784 -44.30 24.25 10.22
CA THR A 784 -43.30 25.33 10.11
C THR A 784 -41.99 24.81 9.51
N ALA A 785 -41.52 23.64 9.97
CA ALA A 785 -40.32 23.00 9.44
C ALA A 785 -40.51 22.58 7.96
N ALA A 786 -41.65 21.96 7.64
CA ALA A 786 -41.99 21.55 6.29
C ALA A 786 -42.02 22.74 5.30
N ILE A 787 -42.59 23.88 5.69
CA ILE A 787 -42.58 25.11 4.87
C ILE A 787 -41.14 25.60 4.62
N ALA A 788 -40.26 25.53 5.62
CA ALA A 788 -38.87 25.93 5.46
C ALA A 788 -38.11 25.00 4.50
N ASP A 789 -38.35 23.69 4.58
CA ASP A 789 -37.78 22.70 3.67
C ASP A 789 -38.30 22.84 2.24
N VAL A 790 -39.59 23.13 2.05
CA VAL A 790 -40.17 23.46 0.73
C VAL A 790 -39.36 24.55 0.03
N LYS A 791 -39.03 25.65 0.73
CA LYS A 791 -38.22 26.75 0.16
C LYS A 791 -36.81 26.30 -0.24
N LYS A 792 -36.21 25.38 0.52
CA LYS A 792 -34.90 24.80 0.18
C LYS A 792 -34.98 23.92 -1.06
N VAL A 793 -36.04 23.12 -1.18
CA VAL A 793 -36.29 22.25 -2.34
C VAL A 793 -36.61 23.08 -3.59
N GLU A 794 -37.41 24.14 -3.48
CA GLU A 794 -37.66 25.09 -4.57
C GLU A 794 -36.35 25.74 -5.06
N SER A 795 -35.44 26.09 -4.14
CA SER A 795 -34.12 26.63 -4.49
C SER A 795 -33.26 25.60 -5.22
N PHE A 796 -33.30 24.34 -4.79
CA PHE A 796 -32.66 23.23 -5.49
C PHE A 796 -33.26 23.01 -6.89
N MET A 797 -34.59 23.04 -7.03
CA MET A 797 -35.27 22.86 -8.32
C MET A 797 -34.89 23.96 -9.33
N LYS A 798 -34.76 25.22 -8.89
CA LYS A 798 -34.22 26.29 -9.75
C LYS A 798 -32.81 26.00 -10.25
N GLN A 799 -31.96 25.38 -9.43
CA GLN A 799 -30.62 24.97 -9.82
C GLN A 799 -30.64 23.76 -10.75
N TYR A 800 -31.55 22.81 -10.51
CA TYR A 800 -31.81 21.67 -11.40
C TYR A 800 -32.20 22.17 -12.80
N ASP A 801 -33.22 23.02 -12.91
CA ASP A 801 -33.70 23.53 -14.20
C ASP A 801 -32.62 24.30 -14.98
N LYS A 802 -31.79 25.07 -14.26
CA LYS A 802 -30.72 25.87 -14.87
C LYS A 802 -29.51 25.05 -15.34
N SER A 803 -29.13 24.01 -14.59
CA SER A 803 -27.80 23.41 -14.72
C SER A 803 -27.80 21.91 -14.97
N PHE A 804 -28.94 21.20 -14.92
CA PHE A 804 -28.94 19.75 -15.07
C PHE A 804 -28.47 19.30 -16.46
N VAL A 805 -28.89 19.99 -17.52
CA VAL A 805 -28.51 19.65 -18.91
C VAL A 805 -27.04 20.03 -19.20
N SER A 806 -26.59 21.20 -18.76
CA SER A 806 -25.27 21.76 -19.10
C SER A 806 -24.16 21.40 -18.12
N ASN A 807 -24.47 21.17 -16.85
CA ASN A 807 -23.53 20.84 -15.78
C ASN A 807 -24.19 19.94 -14.70
N PRO A 808 -24.52 18.69 -15.06
CA PRO A 808 -25.25 17.76 -14.18
C PRO A 808 -24.51 17.49 -12.86
N THR A 809 -23.18 17.47 -12.85
CA THR A 809 -22.35 17.24 -11.65
C THR A 809 -22.65 18.25 -10.54
N THR A 810 -22.95 19.50 -10.90
CA THR A 810 -23.31 20.53 -9.92
C THR A 810 -24.64 20.22 -9.24
N VAL A 811 -25.61 19.74 -10.03
CA VAL A 811 -26.94 19.36 -9.54
C VAL A 811 -26.88 18.08 -8.70
N ILE A 812 -26.14 17.06 -9.12
CA ILE A 812 -25.92 15.82 -8.35
C ILE A 812 -25.33 16.15 -6.96
N LYS A 813 -24.31 17.02 -6.91
CA LYS A 813 -23.72 17.47 -5.63
C LYS A 813 -24.67 18.27 -4.76
N ALA A 814 -25.58 19.06 -5.36
CA ALA A 814 -26.59 19.79 -4.61
C ALA A 814 -27.67 18.85 -4.06
N PHE A 815 -28.11 17.88 -4.87
CA PHE A 815 -29.09 16.86 -4.48
C PHE A 815 -28.57 16.00 -3.32
N ALA A 816 -27.32 15.55 -3.40
CA ALA A 816 -26.68 14.75 -2.35
C ALA A 816 -26.56 15.46 -0.99
N LYS A 817 -26.73 16.79 -0.95
CA LYS A 817 -26.71 17.60 0.28
C LYS A 817 -28.09 17.83 0.90
N LEU A 818 -29.17 17.49 0.21
CA LEU A 818 -30.52 17.61 0.76
C LEU A 818 -30.68 16.65 1.96
N THR A 819 -31.37 17.12 2.99
CA THR A 819 -31.77 16.24 4.10
C THR A 819 -32.76 15.19 3.62
N SER A 820 -32.95 14.11 4.38
CA SER A 820 -33.90 13.05 4.03
C SER A 820 -35.32 13.59 3.75
N LYS A 821 -35.78 14.51 4.61
CA LYS A 821 -37.07 15.20 4.47
C LYS A 821 -37.11 16.06 3.20
N GLN A 822 -36.10 16.90 2.94
CA GLN A 822 -36.04 17.73 1.73
C GLN A 822 -36.00 16.89 0.44
N MET A 823 -35.19 15.84 0.42
CA MET A 823 -35.08 14.93 -0.71
C MET A 823 -36.43 14.28 -1.04
N SER A 824 -37.23 13.92 -0.02
CA SER A 824 -38.55 13.29 -0.24
C SER A 824 -39.57 14.19 -0.95
N LEU A 825 -39.39 15.52 -0.94
CA LEU A 825 -40.23 16.47 -1.68
C LEU A 825 -39.83 16.62 -3.15
N VAL A 826 -38.63 16.19 -3.53
CA VAL A 826 -38.20 16.17 -4.93
C VAL A 826 -38.97 15.06 -5.64
N SER A 827 -39.67 15.35 -6.73
CA SER A 827 -40.47 14.34 -7.44
C SER A 827 -39.64 13.13 -7.86
N GLU A 828 -40.27 11.95 -7.88
CA GLU A 828 -39.60 10.70 -8.22
C GLU A 828 -38.92 10.76 -9.60
N ASN A 829 -39.60 11.31 -10.61
CA ASN A 829 -39.05 11.49 -11.95
C ASN A 829 -37.74 12.29 -11.95
N VAL A 830 -37.69 13.40 -11.20
CA VAL A 830 -36.46 14.21 -11.09
C VAL A 830 -35.33 13.41 -10.44
N ARG A 831 -35.63 12.66 -9.37
CA ARG A 831 -34.62 11.80 -8.72
C ARG A 831 -34.10 10.71 -9.67
N GLN A 832 -34.98 10.09 -10.45
CA GLN A 832 -34.59 9.09 -11.46
C GLN A 832 -33.68 9.69 -12.52
N GLN A 833 -33.97 10.89 -13.01
CA GLN A 833 -33.11 11.56 -14.01
C GLN A 833 -31.72 11.87 -13.42
N ILE A 834 -31.65 12.36 -12.19
CA ILE A 834 -30.37 12.61 -11.50
C ILE A 834 -29.57 11.31 -11.36
N ILE A 835 -30.22 10.21 -10.93
CA ILE A 835 -29.60 8.89 -10.80
C ILE A 835 -29.11 8.37 -12.16
N ALA A 836 -29.93 8.48 -13.21
CA ALA A 836 -29.54 8.05 -14.55
C ALA A 836 -28.29 8.80 -15.03
N LYS A 837 -28.24 10.11 -14.79
CA LYS A 837 -27.07 10.92 -15.17
C LYS A 837 -25.85 10.63 -14.31
N GLU A 838 -26.02 10.34 -13.02
CA GLU A 838 -24.92 9.90 -12.16
C GLU A 838 -24.35 8.56 -12.62
N LYS A 839 -25.20 7.59 -12.99
CA LYS A 839 -24.78 6.31 -13.58
C LYS A 839 -24.07 6.50 -14.92
N GLU A 840 -24.55 7.38 -15.78
CA GLU A 840 -23.90 7.72 -17.04
C GLU A 840 -22.48 8.28 -16.81
N LEU A 841 -22.31 9.20 -15.84
CA LEU A 841 -20.99 9.73 -15.46
C LEU A 841 -20.08 8.65 -14.85
N GLN A 842 -20.63 7.68 -14.12
CA GLN A 842 -19.88 6.53 -13.61
C GLN A 842 -19.41 5.59 -14.73
N GLN A 843 -20.24 5.36 -15.76
CA GLN A 843 -19.92 4.54 -16.92
C GLN A 843 -18.94 5.21 -17.88
N ALA A 844 -18.98 6.53 -18.01
CA ALA A 844 -18.04 7.27 -18.86
C ALA A 844 -16.56 7.08 -18.41
N ASN A 845 -16.35 6.82 -17.12
CA ASN A 845 -15.04 6.47 -16.57
C ASN A 845 -14.52 5.09 -17.03
N ASP A 846 -15.40 4.15 -17.39
CA ASP A 846 -14.99 2.84 -17.94
C ASP A 846 -14.47 2.96 -19.37
N ILE A 847 -14.96 3.94 -20.14
CA ILE A 847 -14.48 4.22 -21.49
C ILE A 847 -13.01 4.64 -21.45
N ALA A 848 -12.63 5.51 -20.50
CA ALA A 848 -11.24 5.94 -20.35
C ALA A 848 -10.31 4.78 -19.93
N LEU A 849 -10.78 3.87 -19.06
CA LEU A 849 -10.01 2.68 -18.69
C LEU A 849 -9.86 1.70 -19.86
N THR A 850 -10.93 1.48 -20.63
CA THR A 850 -10.91 0.67 -21.85
C THR A 850 -9.94 1.26 -22.87
N LEU A 851 -9.84 2.59 -22.96
CA LEU A 851 -8.87 3.23 -23.83
C LEU A 851 -7.42 3.04 -23.36
N ILE A 852 -7.18 3.01 -22.04
CA ILE A 852 -5.86 2.66 -21.49
C ILE A 852 -5.50 1.21 -21.88
N GLU A 853 -6.44 0.28 -21.79
CA GLU A 853 -6.28 -1.11 -22.24
C GLU A 853 -5.97 -1.18 -23.75
N ASP A 854 -6.79 -0.52 -24.57
CA ASP A 854 -6.60 -0.48 -26.02
C ASP A 854 -5.24 0.11 -26.42
N ILE A 855 -4.80 1.21 -25.79
CA ILE A 855 -3.48 1.81 -26.05
C ILE A 855 -2.36 0.85 -25.64
N ASN A 856 -2.51 0.14 -24.52
CA ASN A 856 -1.53 -0.86 -24.11
C ASN A 856 -1.50 -2.06 -25.06
N SER A 857 -2.64 -2.42 -25.67
CA SER A 857 -2.75 -3.52 -26.64
C SER A 857 -2.10 -3.22 -28.00
N LEU A 858 -1.73 -1.97 -28.29
CA LEU A 858 -0.99 -1.62 -29.52
C LEU A 858 0.35 -2.36 -29.63
N VAL A 859 0.89 -2.77 -28.48
CA VAL A 859 2.14 -3.52 -28.40
C VAL A 859 1.87 -4.85 -27.70
N GLN A 860 2.28 -5.95 -28.34
CA GLN A 860 2.21 -7.30 -27.81
C GLN A 860 3.60 -7.92 -27.83
N ASN A 861 4.09 -8.35 -26.66
CA ASN A 861 5.43 -8.92 -26.50
C ASN A 861 6.55 -8.03 -27.06
N GLY A 862 6.47 -6.71 -26.84
CA GLY A 862 7.45 -5.73 -27.32
C GLY A 862 7.26 -5.27 -28.77
N ASP A 863 6.55 -6.02 -29.61
CA ASP A 863 6.28 -5.70 -31.01
C ASP A 863 4.92 -5.02 -31.21
N TYR A 864 4.78 -4.26 -32.30
CA TYR A 864 3.48 -3.75 -32.70
C TYR A 864 2.57 -4.88 -33.22
N ILE A 865 1.28 -4.80 -32.90
CA ILE A 865 0.27 -5.73 -33.41
C ILE A 865 0.13 -5.66 -34.94
N ALA A 866 -0.44 -6.70 -35.54
CA ALA A 866 -0.90 -6.65 -36.93
C ALA A 866 -2.01 -5.59 -37.10
N ASN A 867 -2.11 -5.01 -38.31
CA ASN A 867 -3.07 -3.95 -38.62
C ASN A 867 -2.99 -2.73 -37.67
N LEU A 868 -1.78 -2.39 -37.21
CA LEU A 868 -1.53 -1.29 -36.26
C LEU A 868 -2.21 0.01 -36.68
N GLU A 869 -2.12 0.38 -37.96
CA GLU A 869 -2.69 1.62 -38.50
C GLU A 869 -4.19 1.77 -38.19
N ALA A 870 -4.98 0.74 -38.51
CA ALA A 870 -6.43 0.75 -38.26
C ALA A 870 -6.75 0.88 -36.77
N LYS A 871 -6.03 0.16 -35.90
CA LYS A 871 -6.25 0.21 -34.46
C LYS A 871 -5.84 1.55 -33.86
N VAL A 872 -4.72 2.14 -34.29
CA VAL A 872 -4.28 3.48 -33.90
C VAL A 872 -5.34 4.53 -34.29
N THR A 873 -5.87 4.50 -35.51
CA THR A 873 -6.95 5.41 -35.93
C THR A 873 -8.22 5.27 -35.10
N GLN A 874 -8.62 4.02 -34.77
CA GLN A 874 -9.77 3.75 -33.90
C GLN A 874 -9.56 4.35 -32.51
N ILE A 875 -8.40 4.09 -31.89
CA ILE A 875 -8.06 4.59 -30.55
C ILE A 875 -7.98 6.11 -30.54
N ARG A 876 -7.34 6.72 -31.54
CA ARG A 876 -7.27 8.18 -31.70
C ARG A 876 -8.67 8.80 -31.74
N THR A 877 -9.56 8.24 -32.55
CA THR A 877 -10.95 8.70 -32.66
C THR A 877 -11.70 8.57 -31.34
N ALA A 878 -11.50 7.48 -30.59
CA ALA A 878 -12.10 7.27 -29.28
C ALA A 878 -11.54 8.27 -28.24
N TYR A 879 -10.22 8.49 -28.23
CA TYR A 879 -9.57 9.47 -27.38
C TYR A 879 -10.10 10.88 -27.64
N ASP A 880 -10.25 11.28 -28.90
CA ASP A 880 -10.63 12.65 -29.25
C ASP A 880 -12.06 13.00 -28.79
N LYS A 881 -12.95 12.00 -28.70
CA LYS A 881 -14.31 12.10 -28.16
C LYS A 881 -14.36 12.31 -26.64
N LEU A 882 -13.28 11.98 -25.91
CA LEU A 882 -13.22 12.16 -24.46
C LEU A 882 -13.24 13.65 -24.09
N THR A 883 -13.89 13.95 -22.97
CA THR A 883 -13.84 15.25 -22.29
C THR A 883 -12.44 15.52 -21.74
N ALA A 884 -12.15 16.78 -21.40
CA ALA A 884 -10.85 17.15 -20.82
C ALA A 884 -10.53 16.38 -19.52
N SER A 885 -11.54 16.11 -18.69
CA SER A 885 -11.38 15.34 -17.46
C SER A 885 -11.06 13.87 -17.74
N GLU A 886 -11.76 13.24 -18.68
CA GLU A 886 -11.50 11.85 -19.08
C GLU A 886 -10.13 11.71 -19.76
N LYS A 887 -9.73 12.63 -20.65
CA LYS A 887 -8.39 12.63 -21.26
C LYS A 887 -7.28 12.64 -20.22
N SER A 888 -7.49 13.34 -19.10
CA SER A 888 -6.48 13.46 -18.05
C SER A 888 -6.14 12.14 -17.34
N VAL A 889 -7.01 11.13 -17.39
CA VAL A 889 -6.78 9.82 -16.74
C VAL A 889 -6.06 8.83 -17.64
N VAL A 890 -6.05 9.05 -18.96
CA VAL A 890 -5.38 8.21 -19.96
C VAL A 890 -3.87 8.48 -19.98
N LYS A 891 -3.17 8.07 -18.93
CA LYS A 891 -1.75 8.40 -18.72
C LYS A 891 -0.78 7.77 -19.73
N ASN A 892 -1.18 6.69 -20.39
CA ASN A 892 -0.39 5.99 -21.40
C ASN A 892 -0.55 6.56 -22.82
N TYR A 893 -1.21 7.71 -22.99
CA TYR A 893 -1.39 8.39 -24.27
C TYR A 893 -0.08 8.64 -25.06
N SER A 894 1.07 8.74 -24.38
CA SER A 894 2.38 8.82 -25.06
C SER A 894 2.66 7.60 -25.94
N LYS A 895 2.17 6.40 -25.59
CA LYS A 895 2.31 5.18 -26.40
C LYS A 895 1.54 5.28 -27.72
N LEU A 896 0.35 5.87 -27.70
CA LEU A 896 -0.42 6.12 -28.92
C LEU A 896 0.33 7.07 -29.85
N THR A 897 0.80 8.19 -29.31
CA THR A 897 1.60 9.17 -30.07
C THR A 897 2.88 8.55 -30.63
N GLN A 898 3.52 7.66 -29.87
CA GLN A 898 4.71 6.94 -30.33
C GLN A 898 4.36 6.01 -31.51
N ALA A 899 3.28 5.23 -31.42
CA ALA A 899 2.83 4.36 -32.51
C ALA A 899 2.51 5.14 -33.80
N GLU A 900 1.89 6.31 -33.68
CA GLU A 900 1.61 7.20 -34.82
C GLU A 900 2.89 7.72 -35.48
N ASN A 901 3.87 8.16 -34.67
CA ASN A 901 5.16 8.61 -35.19
C ASN A 901 5.93 7.47 -35.87
N ASP A 902 5.84 6.26 -35.33
CA ASP A 902 6.53 5.10 -35.85
C ASP A 902 5.91 4.57 -37.15
N LEU A 903 4.57 4.59 -37.26
CA LEU A 903 3.85 4.37 -38.53
C LEU A 903 4.33 5.37 -39.59
N LYS A 904 4.45 6.65 -39.22
CA LYS A 904 4.93 7.69 -40.13
C LYS A 904 6.37 7.42 -40.60
N LYS A 905 7.29 7.06 -39.70
CA LYS A 905 8.67 6.70 -40.07
C LYS A 905 8.73 5.52 -41.04
N VAL A 906 7.92 4.49 -40.79
CA VAL A 906 7.84 3.31 -41.68
C VAL A 906 7.32 3.69 -43.06
N ALA A 907 6.29 4.54 -43.14
CA ALA A 907 5.79 5.08 -44.40
C ALA A 907 6.82 5.96 -45.14
N GLU A 908 7.60 6.78 -44.42
CA GLU A 908 8.69 7.60 -45.01
C GLU A 908 9.80 6.73 -45.61
N VAL A 909 10.16 5.61 -44.96
CA VAL A 909 11.11 4.64 -45.53
C VAL A 909 10.51 3.96 -46.76
N HIS A 910 9.24 3.56 -46.71
CA HIS A 910 8.54 2.94 -47.84
C HIS A 910 8.44 3.89 -49.04
N ALA A 911 8.30 5.20 -48.83
CA ALA A 911 8.29 6.18 -49.91
C ALA A 911 9.62 6.22 -50.72
N LEU A 912 10.72 5.72 -50.17
CA LEU A 912 12.00 5.56 -50.87
C LEU A 912 12.10 4.24 -51.65
N TYR A 913 11.15 3.32 -51.46
CA TYR A 913 11.21 1.98 -52.03
C TYR A 913 11.22 2.01 -53.55
N VAL A 914 12.14 1.22 -54.13
CA VAL A 914 12.20 0.88 -55.54
C VAL A 914 12.49 -0.61 -55.68
N SER A 915 11.81 -1.27 -56.62
CA SER A 915 12.07 -2.69 -56.92
C SER A 915 13.48 -2.89 -57.50
N ASP A 916 14.01 -4.10 -57.32
CA ASP A 916 15.27 -4.56 -57.90
C ASP A 916 15.26 -4.57 -59.44
N THR A 917 14.09 -4.73 -60.06
CA THR A 917 13.90 -4.71 -61.51
C THR A 917 14.00 -3.32 -62.16
N ASN A 918 14.01 -2.23 -61.38
CA ASN A 918 13.96 -0.85 -61.92
C ASN A 918 15.32 -0.30 -62.40
N GLY A 919 16.43 -1.01 -62.21
CA GLY A 919 17.76 -0.58 -62.67
C GLY A 919 18.34 0.68 -62.01
N ASN A 920 17.65 1.28 -61.03
CA ASN A 920 18.10 2.47 -60.30
C ASN A 920 18.81 2.09 -58.99
N GLU A 921 20.07 1.69 -59.12
CA GLU A 921 20.88 1.17 -58.02
C GLU A 921 21.13 2.20 -56.90
N ALA A 922 21.21 3.49 -57.25
CA ALA A 922 21.37 4.56 -56.28
C ALA A 922 20.12 4.72 -55.39
N ALA A 923 18.92 4.69 -55.98
CA ALA A 923 17.66 4.74 -55.22
C ALA A 923 17.47 3.48 -54.36
N ARG A 924 17.83 2.30 -54.89
CA ARG A 924 17.76 1.04 -54.13
C ARG A 924 18.68 1.08 -52.91
N LYS A 925 19.90 1.59 -53.07
CA LYS A 925 20.87 1.75 -51.99
C LYS A 925 20.41 2.78 -50.95
N ALA A 926 19.75 3.86 -51.38
CA ALA A 926 19.16 4.85 -50.48
C ALA A 926 18.05 4.23 -49.60
N TRP A 927 17.14 3.44 -50.21
CA TRP A 927 16.12 2.70 -49.46
C TRP A 927 16.76 1.67 -48.51
N GLN A 928 17.72 0.85 -48.96
CA GLN A 928 18.41 -0.13 -48.10
C GLN A 928 19.08 0.55 -46.89
N THR A 929 19.67 1.72 -47.11
CA THR A 929 20.29 2.52 -46.04
C THR A 929 19.25 3.06 -45.06
N ALA A 930 18.09 3.53 -45.54
CA ALA A 930 17.01 4.01 -44.70
C ALA A 930 16.34 2.86 -43.91
N TYR A 931 16.03 1.75 -44.59
CA TYR A 931 15.50 0.52 -44.00
C TYR A 931 16.46 -0.07 -42.95
N GLY A 932 17.76 -0.08 -43.22
CA GLY A 932 18.77 -0.56 -42.27
C GLY A 932 18.95 0.29 -41.01
N LYS A 933 18.45 1.54 -41.01
CA LYS A 933 18.40 2.41 -39.83
C LYS A 933 17.15 2.22 -38.99
N LEU A 934 16.16 1.46 -39.46
CA LEU A 934 15.01 1.10 -38.65
C LEU A 934 15.46 0.24 -37.47
N SER A 935 14.88 0.51 -36.29
CA SER A 935 14.94 -0.44 -35.17
C SER A 935 14.27 -1.75 -35.56
N LYS A 936 14.58 -2.83 -34.87
CA LYS A 936 14.03 -4.14 -35.25
C LYS A 936 12.50 -4.19 -35.13
N LYS A 937 11.95 -3.49 -34.14
CA LYS A 937 10.49 -3.31 -33.99
C LYS A 937 9.85 -2.63 -35.21
N LEU A 938 10.50 -1.58 -35.75
CA LEU A 938 10.02 -0.88 -36.95
C LEU A 938 10.26 -1.67 -38.23
N GLU A 939 11.35 -2.46 -38.27
CA GLU A 939 11.60 -3.42 -39.36
C GLU A 939 10.47 -4.46 -39.44
N ASN A 940 10.02 -4.98 -38.30
CA ASN A 940 8.89 -5.91 -38.23
C ASN A 940 7.58 -5.23 -38.63
N LEU A 941 7.34 -4.00 -38.18
CA LEU A 941 6.18 -3.21 -38.60
C LEU A 941 6.19 -2.99 -40.12
N TYR A 942 7.33 -2.61 -40.70
CA TYR A 942 7.51 -2.46 -42.15
C TYR A 942 7.17 -3.76 -42.88
N LYS A 943 7.73 -4.91 -42.44
CA LYS A 943 7.42 -6.23 -43.03
C LYS A 943 5.94 -6.56 -42.99
N ASN A 944 5.27 -6.26 -41.89
CA ASN A 944 3.84 -6.53 -41.73
C ASN A 944 2.99 -5.65 -42.65
N MET A 945 3.38 -4.39 -42.86
CA MET A 945 2.64 -3.45 -43.72
C MET A 945 2.94 -3.62 -45.20
N TYR A 946 4.18 -3.98 -45.55
CA TYR A 946 4.73 -3.97 -46.91
C TYR A 946 5.48 -5.27 -47.23
N ALA A 947 4.85 -6.41 -46.97
CA ALA A 947 5.48 -7.74 -47.14
C ALA A 947 6.00 -8.01 -48.57
N GLY A 948 5.48 -7.30 -49.58
CA GLY A 948 5.89 -7.45 -50.99
C GLY A 948 7.23 -6.78 -51.36
N ASP A 949 7.83 -6.02 -50.45
CA ASP A 949 9.02 -5.20 -50.74
C ASP A 949 10.36 -5.94 -50.57
N LEU A 950 10.38 -7.06 -49.83
CA LEU A 950 11.57 -7.63 -49.19
C LEU A 950 12.05 -8.96 -49.74
#